data_AF-A0A4R2RCT6-F1
#
_entry.id   AF-A0A4R2RCT6-F1
#
_cell.length_a   1.000
_cell.length_b   1.000
_cell.length_c   1.000
_cell.angle_alpha   90.00
_cell.angle_beta   90.00
_cell.angle_gamma   90.00
#
_symmetry.space_group_name_H-M   'P 1'
#
loop_
_entity.id
_entity.type
_entity.pdbx_description
1 polymer ?
#
loop_
_entity_poly.entity_id
_entity_poly.type
_entity_poly.pdbx_seq_one_letter_code
_entity_poly.pdbx_strand_id
1 'polypeptide(L)'
;MSEEKFMLDFIADPDMLYISHNQQLKEDKPALLLERDITLFHIEEITFEDKAPRKEALENVMSSLQIEGINFVYIILGDEFGVHFYFGIAKDLYADDDCALELPVYDLGRHVLQPSLRGNFRGSKISEVQPLAKSTIMQTIKNMNHCCYLEGVPGTTEDNEKFQGVDRLVDVMLGDRFSVVIIAKPLAGDDISAIERELYRFYTALVPLMKKSVQEGVVKATGISSSVTKSTTENSGENFSVTHQTGSGTNTGRTEGTSFTETRGENKGESKNTGKSSSANASSNSTSDSVTSGTSHQKAHGTSRSETSGSSTSESQSHTQGSSSGKSIGDSKTEGSNRSDSTSASTTMEFVNKEAQDWITYLDEIIFKRLDYGKGKGIFITSIVLFSQSRGSLIKLENTVKSLYSGESGNKVPLRKVAVSNKNGRLEAFRNFQIPRTKFRARPSLNEQSSRAVCSQFIKQGFLHVGNWLSTNELSMIAGLPQKEIVGLGLREEVDFGLNFTTDIPKAKQIELGNLVQSGTVLAEIPVYLDKDNLNKHTFVTGVTGSGKTTTCQKILLDSELPFLVIEPAKTEYRILNRIYDDVLIFTLGKDTVAPFRLNPFEFFPHESITSRVDMIKASIEAAFDMEAAIPQIIESAIYACYQDYGWNISQNCNTKYPAPFADGVYAFPTLTDLINKTEEVVEKQGFDERLKRDYIGSIRARLQGLTMGAKGMMLDTKRSIDFVDLLDRKVVLELEEIRSGSEKALILGFVLTNLLEAIKIKHQNNRGFKHITLLEEAHRLLSKYQPGDSLNKKQSVETFADMLAEVRKYGESLIIVDQIPGKLTPEVLKNTNTKIVHKIFAQDDKEAIGNTMVLSDEQKNFLSHLDVGRAIVFTQGWPKALQVQMKQMTNTTGTEFVNDDELRHIVMEYYRQMYKRGIFPGLEILQEQPSLEQFLEYIQYIPDSSLVDDFRNFYRFDDARHAFMERMKQISSEAEQEIVVQYLLHSLYPVDMREQRKAKLVEFITDVLSEPERLEEKKLYYFNHLKLKLGKRQ
;
A
#
# COMPACT_ATOMS: atom_id res chain seq x y z
N MET A 1 3.50 -1.96 -67.58
CA MET A 1 2.91 -0.62 -67.42
C MET A 1 4.01 0.41 -67.58
N SER A 2 3.70 1.64 -67.98
CA SER A 2 4.61 2.76 -67.69
C SER A 2 4.68 2.98 -66.18
N GLU A 3 5.83 3.43 -65.68
CA GLU A 3 6.06 3.63 -64.24
C GLU A 3 5.10 4.66 -63.64
N GLU A 4 4.80 5.71 -64.40
CA GLU A 4 3.78 6.74 -64.11
C GLU A 4 2.37 6.13 -63.98
N LYS A 5 1.99 5.19 -64.85
CA LYS A 5 0.66 4.57 -64.79
C LYS A 5 0.48 3.75 -63.51
N PHE A 6 1.49 3.00 -63.07
CA PHE A 6 1.39 2.23 -61.82
C PHE A 6 1.15 3.14 -60.61
N MET A 7 1.82 4.30 -60.56
CA MET A 7 1.63 5.26 -59.47
C MET A 7 0.22 5.86 -59.49
N LEU A 8 -0.30 6.24 -60.66
CA LEU A 8 -1.67 6.75 -60.80
C LEU A 8 -2.72 5.67 -60.44
N ASP A 9 -2.54 4.44 -60.92
CA ASP A 9 -3.42 3.31 -60.58
C ASP A 9 -3.39 3.03 -59.06
N PHE A 10 -2.22 3.12 -58.39
CA PHE A 10 -2.08 2.98 -56.94
C PHE A 10 -2.74 4.11 -56.13
N ILE A 11 -2.62 5.36 -56.57
CA ILE A 11 -3.19 6.52 -55.87
C ILE A 11 -4.73 6.44 -55.89
N ALA A 12 -5.30 6.02 -57.04
CA ALA A 12 -6.73 5.89 -57.25
C ALA A 12 -7.33 4.64 -56.59
N ASP A 13 -6.62 3.51 -56.58
CA ASP A 13 -6.99 2.30 -55.84
C ASP A 13 -5.81 1.74 -55.02
N PRO A 14 -5.60 2.27 -53.80
CA PRO A 14 -4.61 1.74 -52.87
C PRO A 14 -4.92 0.31 -52.42
N ASP A 15 -6.16 -0.17 -52.59
CA ASP A 15 -6.57 -1.47 -52.09
C ASP A 15 -5.92 -2.63 -52.89
N MET A 16 -5.36 -2.33 -54.08
CA MET A 16 -4.63 -3.30 -54.91
C MET A 16 -3.36 -3.87 -54.25
N LEU A 17 -2.82 -3.22 -53.21
CA LEU A 17 -1.59 -3.66 -52.52
C LEU A 17 -1.82 -4.45 -51.22
N TYR A 18 -3.05 -4.59 -50.70
CA TYR A 18 -3.33 -5.45 -49.55
C TYR A 18 -2.93 -6.91 -49.84
N ILE A 19 -2.37 -7.58 -48.83
CA ILE A 19 -1.84 -8.94 -48.93
C ILE A 19 -2.95 -9.96 -49.26
N SER A 20 -4.20 -9.63 -48.92
CA SER A 20 -5.40 -10.43 -49.23
C SER A 20 -5.78 -10.48 -50.72
N HIS A 21 -5.52 -9.41 -51.48
CA HIS A 21 -5.97 -9.28 -52.87
C HIS A 21 -4.90 -9.68 -53.90
N ASN A 22 -3.63 -9.72 -53.50
CA ASN A 22 -2.54 -9.94 -54.44
C ASN A 22 -2.30 -11.44 -54.75
N GLN A 23 -2.75 -11.87 -55.93
CA GLN A 23 -2.61 -13.26 -56.40
C GLN A 23 -1.17 -13.67 -56.78
N GLN A 24 -0.20 -12.75 -56.79
CA GLN A 24 1.18 -13.04 -57.22
C GLN A 24 2.08 -13.61 -56.11
N LEU A 25 1.49 -14.16 -55.05
CA LEU A 25 2.20 -14.56 -53.86
C LEU A 25 2.31 -16.10 -53.78
N LYS A 26 3.45 -16.58 -53.27
CA LYS A 26 3.76 -17.99 -53.00
C LYS A 26 4.16 -18.15 -51.54
N GLU A 27 3.61 -19.17 -50.89
CA GLU A 27 3.74 -19.38 -49.45
C GLU A 27 4.99 -20.16 -49.07
N ASP A 28 5.47 -19.89 -47.85
CA ASP A 28 6.55 -20.63 -47.21
C ASP A 28 5.99 -21.76 -46.33
N LYS A 29 6.83 -22.74 -45.98
CA LYS A 29 6.44 -23.83 -45.06
C LYS A 29 6.55 -23.34 -43.60
N PRO A 30 5.55 -23.61 -42.75
CA PRO A 30 5.65 -23.28 -41.33
C PRO A 30 6.71 -24.17 -40.66
N ALA A 31 7.66 -23.54 -39.98
CA ALA A 31 8.56 -24.22 -39.05
C ALA A 31 7.84 -24.47 -37.71
N LEU A 32 8.22 -25.54 -37.02
CA LEU A 32 7.67 -25.87 -35.70
C LEU A 32 8.46 -25.12 -34.62
N LEU A 33 7.79 -24.30 -33.83
CA LEU A 33 8.38 -23.71 -32.62
C LEU A 33 8.40 -24.75 -31.50
N LEU A 34 9.55 -24.96 -30.85
CA LEU A 34 9.66 -25.82 -29.67
C LEU A 34 9.30 -25.03 -28.40
N GLU A 35 8.83 -25.72 -27.36
CA GLU A 35 8.42 -25.08 -26.09
C GLU A 35 9.56 -24.37 -25.33
N ARG A 36 10.81 -24.72 -25.66
CA ARG A 36 12.05 -24.05 -25.18
C ARG A 36 12.39 -22.78 -25.95
N ASP A 37 11.83 -22.61 -27.14
CA ASP A 37 12.06 -21.48 -28.04
C ASP A 37 11.02 -20.35 -27.80
N ILE A 38 10.32 -20.39 -26.66
CA ILE A 38 9.39 -19.34 -26.21
C ILE A 38 9.42 -19.20 -24.69
N THR A 39 9.38 -17.96 -24.20
CA THR A 39 9.22 -17.60 -22.79
C THR A 39 7.99 -16.71 -22.64
N LEU A 40 7.11 -17.02 -21.69
CA LEU A 40 5.90 -16.26 -21.40
C LEU A 40 5.87 -15.90 -19.91
N PHE A 41 5.42 -14.68 -19.61
CA PHE A 41 5.15 -14.18 -18.26
C PHE A 41 3.68 -13.81 -18.16
N HIS A 42 3.00 -14.31 -17.13
CA HIS A 42 1.61 -13.96 -16.81
C HIS A 42 1.61 -12.72 -15.93
N ILE A 43 0.77 -11.75 -16.27
CA ILE A 43 0.46 -10.61 -15.41
C ILE A 43 -0.80 -10.97 -14.62
N GLU A 44 -0.63 -11.21 -13.33
CA GLU A 44 -1.72 -11.62 -12.43
C GLU A 44 -2.41 -10.41 -11.78
N GLU A 45 -1.62 -9.42 -11.35
CA GLU A 45 -2.07 -8.22 -10.65
C GLU A 45 -1.21 -7.03 -11.11
N ILE A 46 -1.82 -5.86 -11.28
CA ILE A 46 -1.12 -4.61 -11.66
C ILE A 46 -1.27 -3.58 -10.54
N THR A 47 -0.16 -2.90 -10.23
CA THR A 47 -0.12 -1.76 -9.32
C THR A 47 -0.70 -0.50 -9.96
N PHE A 48 -1.54 0.22 -9.22
CA PHE A 48 -2.13 1.49 -9.63
C PHE A 48 -1.55 2.66 -8.84
N GLU A 49 -0.93 3.59 -9.57
CA GLU A 49 -0.52 4.90 -9.10
C GLU A 49 -1.20 5.93 -10.01
N ASP A 50 -1.99 6.86 -9.45
CA ASP A 50 -2.81 7.85 -10.17
C ASP A 50 -2.05 8.72 -11.20
N LYS A 51 -0.72 8.73 -11.15
CA LYS A 51 0.17 9.63 -11.91
C LYS A 51 1.21 8.89 -12.76
N ALA A 52 1.17 7.55 -12.83
CA ALA A 52 2.17 6.76 -13.55
C ALA A 52 1.76 6.47 -15.01
N PRO A 53 2.51 6.95 -16.03
CA PRO A 53 2.15 6.76 -17.44
C PRO A 53 2.39 5.31 -17.90
N ARG A 54 1.35 4.48 -17.80
CA ARG A 54 1.38 3.04 -18.17
C ARG A 54 1.82 2.77 -19.61
N LYS A 55 1.57 3.70 -20.52
CA LYS A 55 1.98 3.60 -21.92
C LYS A 55 3.50 3.74 -22.06
N GLU A 56 4.09 4.77 -21.44
CA GLU A 56 5.55 4.98 -21.46
C GLU A 56 6.30 3.81 -20.80
N ALA A 57 5.75 3.28 -19.70
CA ALA A 57 6.26 2.07 -19.05
C ALA A 57 6.37 0.89 -20.04
N LEU A 58 5.36 0.68 -20.89
CA LEU A 58 5.40 -0.35 -21.92
C LEU A 58 6.32 0.01 -23.10
N GLU A 59 6.39 1.28 -23.50
CA GLU A 59 7.35 1.74 -24.53
C GLU A 59 8.79 1.45 -24.12
N ASN A 60 9.14 1.65 -22.85
CA ASN A 60 10.46 1.32 -22.31
C ASN A 60 10.75 -0.19 -22.36
N VAL A 61 9.75 -1.03 -22.05
CA VAL A 61 9.86 -2.50 -22.18
C VAL A 61 10.07 -2.90 -23.64
N MET A 62 9.32 -2.36 -24.58
CA MET A 62 9.51 -2.65 -26.02
C MET A 62 10.89 -2.17 -26.50
N SER A 63 11.33 -1.00 -26.05
CA SER A 63 12.63 -0.42 -26.42
C SER A 63 13.81 -1.29 -25.95
N SER A 64 13.69 -2.01 -24.83
CA SER A 64 14.71 -2.96 -24.37
C SER A 64 14.72 -4.30 -25.11
N LEU A 65 13.76 -4.52 -26.03
CA LEU A 65 13.58 -5.77 -26.79
C LEU A 65 13.92 -5.64 -28.28
N GLN A 66 14.73 -4.64 -28.65
CA GLN A 66 15.31 -4.48 -30.00
C GLN A 66 16.43 -5.51 -30.27
N ILE A 67 16.17 -6.79 -30.02
CA ILE A 67 17.12 -7.89 -30.19
C ILE A 67 16.76 -8.64 -31.48
N GLU A 68 17.70 -8.80 -32.40
CA GLU A 68 17.47 -9.56 -33.62
C GLU A 68 17.28 -11.06 -33.34
N GLY A 69 16.51 -11.75 -34.18
CA GLY A 69 16.27 -13.19 -34.05
C GLY A 69 15.19 -13.58 -33.04
N ILE A 70 14.48 -12.62 -32.44
CA ILE A 70 13.29 -12.85 -31.61
C ILE A 70 12.04 -12.14 -32.13
N ASN A 71 10.88 -12.67 -31.79
CA ASN A 71 9.59 -12.02 -31.90
C ASN A 71 9.07 -11.71 -30.49
N PHE A 72 8.72 -10.47 -30.21
CA PHE A 72 7.90 -10.14 -29.04
C PHE A 72 6.48 -10.67 -29.24
N VAL A 73 5.89 -11.20 -28.18
CA VAL A 73 4.55 -11.83 -28.19
C VAL A 73 3.73 -11.26 -27.03
N TYR A 74 2.57 -10.69 -27.36
CA TYR A 74 1.56 -10.31 -26.37
C TYR A 74 0.28 -11.11 -26.63
N ILE A 75 -0.24 -11.77 -25.58
CA ILE A 75 -1.41 -12.63 -25.65
C ILE A 75 -2.45 -12.15 -24.65
N ILE A 76 -3.64 -11.83 -25.14
CA ILE A 76 -4.86 -11.76 -24.36
C ILE A 76 -5.58 -13.08 -24.56
N LEU A 77 -5.92 -13.80 -23.48
CA LEU A 77 -6.64 -15.06 -23.52
C LEU A 77 -7.89 -14.95 -22.62
N GLY A 78 -9.07 -15.03 -23.22
CA GLY A 78 -10.34 -14.99 -22.50
C GLY A 78 -11.02 -16.35 -22.45
N ASP A 79 -11.61 -16.66 -21.30
CA ASP A 79 -12.44 -17.84 -21.08
C ASP A 79 -13.73 -17.50 -20.29
N GLU A 80 -14.37 -18.52 -19.72
CA GLU A 80 -15.61 -18.39 -18.93
C GLU A 80 -15.39 -17.79 -17.54
N PHE A 81 -14.15 -17.74 -17.05
CA PHE A 81 -13.78 -17.28 -15.71
C PHE A 81 -13.12 -15.90 -15.70
N GLY A 82 -12.50 -15.47 -16.80
CA GLY A 82 -11.92 -14.13 -16.93
C GLY A 82 -11.07 -13.93 -18.18
N VAL A 83 -10.23 -12.90 -18.14
CA VAL A 83 -9.25 -12.61 -19.19
C VAL A 83 -7.85 -12.51 -18.59
N HIS A 84 -6.90 -13.23 -19.20
CA HIS A 84 -5.51 -13.35 -18.78
C HIS A 84 -4.55 -12.73 -19.79
N PHE A 85 -3.49 -12.10 -19.26
CA PHE A 85 -2.55 -11.27 -20.02
C PHE A 85 -1.14 -11.84 -19.95
N TYR A 86 -0.55 -12.12 -21.10
CA TYR A 86 0.80 -12.68 -21.18
C TYR A 86 1.71 -11.83 -22.06
N PHE A 87 2.89 -11.53 -21.54
CA PHE A 87 4.01 -10.94 -22.29
C PHE A 87 5.08 -11.99 -22.51
N GLY A 88 5.72 -11.98 -23.67
CA GLY A 88 6.68 -13.03 -23.99
C GLY A 88 7.61 -12.73 -25.15
N ILE A 89 8.54 -13.65 -25.32
CA ILE A 89 9.48 -13.69 -26.43
C ILE A 89 9.41 -15.08 -27.04
N ALA A 90 9.24 -15.16 -28.36
CA ALA A 90 9.43 -16.38 -29.15
C ALA A 90 10.68 -16.23 -30.03
N LYS A 91 11.35 -17.33 -30.35
CA LYS A 91 12.39 -17.34 -31.38
C LYS A 91 11.79 -16.97 -32.73
N ASP A 92 12.46 -16.09 -33.47
CA ASP A 92 12.13 -15.88 -34.87
C ASP A 92 12.69 -17.02 -35.71
N LEU A 93 11.81 -17.95 -36.11
CA LEU A 93 12.13 -19.04 -37.03
C LEU A 93 12.34 -18.52 -38.46
N TYR A 94 12.05 -17.24 -38.70
CA TYR A 94 12.26 -16.50 -39.92
C TYR A 94 13.35 -15.42 -39.78
N ALA A 95 14.28 -15.60 -38.84
CA ALA A 95 15.52 -14.84 -38.79
C ALA A 95 16.36 -15.05 -40.08
N ASP A 96 17.31 -14.16 -40.32
CA ASP A 96 18.27 -14.33 -41.42
C ASP A 96 19.37 -15.33 -41.00
N ASP A 97 19.98 -16.07 -41.94
CA ASP A 97 20.89 -17.19 -41.60
C ASP A 97 22.14 -16.75 -40.80
N ASP A 98 22.56 -15.50 -40.96
CA ASP A 98 23.69 -14.88 -40.24
C ASP A 98 23.30 -14.37 -38.82
N CYS A 99 22.00 -14.38 -38.47
CA CYS A 99 21.47 -13.89 -37.19
C CYS A 99 21.60 -14.94 -36.08
N ALA A 100 22.80 -15.07 -35.51
CA ALA A 100 23.04 -15.91 -34.34
C ALA A 100 22.61 -15.21 -33.04
N LEU A 101 21.57 -15.74 -32.38
CA LEU A 101 21.20 -15.32 -31.03
C LEU A 101 22.35 -15.64 -30.04
N GLU A 102 22.92 -14.61 -29.41
CA GLU A 102 23.98 -14.75 -28.39
C GLU A 102 23.50 -15.53 -27.16
N LEU A 103 22.21 -15.41 -26.83
CA LEU A 103 21.58 -16.06 -25.69
C LEU A 103 20.31 -16.82 -26.11
N PRO A 104 20.03 -17.99 -25.51
CA PRO A 104 18.74 -18.67 -25.64
C PRO A 104 17.54 -17.78 -25.28
N VAL A 105 16.39 -18.00 -25.92
CA VAL A 105 15.14 -17.27 -25.66
C VAL A 105 14.66 -17.37 -24.20
N TYR A 106 15.00 -18.48 -23.53
CA TYR A 106 14.78 -18.65 -22.10
C TYR A 106 15.56 -17.63 -21.26
N ASP A 107 16.86 -17.48 -21.53
CA ASP A 107 17.75 -16.58 -20.81
C ASP A 107 17.42 -15.11 -21.14
N LEU A 108 17.10 -14.79 -22.40
CA LEU A 108 16.58 -13.46 -22.79
C LEU A 108 15.27 -13.12 -22.06
N GLY A 109 14.38 -14.10 -21.89
CA GLY A 109 13.15 -13.93 -21.12
C GLY A 109 13.42 -13.58 -19.66
N ARG A 110 14.35 -14.27 -19.01
CA ARG A 110 14.69 -14.09 -17.58
C ARG A 110 15.60 -12.90 -17.28
N HIS A 111 16.49 -12.55 -18.19
CA HIS A 111 17.50 -11.51 -17.98
C HIS A 111 17.18 -10.19 -18.67
N VAL A 112 16.27 -10.16 -19.64
CA VAL A 112 15.85 -8.91 -20.33
C VAL A 112 14.37 -8.63 -20.10
N LEU A 113 13.45 -9.52 -20.52
CA LEU A 113 12.01 -9.24 -20.45
C LEU A 113 11.50 -9.12 -19.01
N GLN A 114 11.79 -10.09 -18.15
CA GLN A 114 11.30 -10.10 -16.77
C GLN A 114 11.81 -8.91 -15.93
N PRO A 115 13.10 -8.52 -15.98
CA PRO A 115 13.57 -7.29 -15.32
C PRO A 115 12.95 -6.03 -15.93
N SER A 116 12.82 -5.94 -17.25
CA SER A 116 12.19 -4.79 -17.91
C SER A 116 10.73 -4.62 -17.47
N LEU A 117 9.95 -5.71 -17.45
CA LEU A 117 8.58 -5.71 -16.97
C LEU A 117 8.49 -5.30 -15.49
N ARG A 118 9.28 -5.91 -14.60
CA ARG A 118 9.26 -5.59 -13.16
C ARG A 118 9.76 -4.19 -12.83
N GLY A 119 10.69 -3.65 -13.63
CA GLY A 119 11.25 -2.31 -13.42
C GLY A 119 10.29 -1.18 -13.84
N ASN A 120 9.45 -1.43 -14.85
CA ASN A 120 8.46 -0.48 -15.37
C ASN A 120 7.06 -0.65 -14.74
N PHE A 121 6.65 -1.90 -14.44
CA PHE A 121 5.42 -2.22 -13.72
C PHE A 121 5.74 -2.63 -12.27
N ARG A 122 6.28 -1.68 -11.50
CA ARG A 122 6.82 -1.92 -10.15
C ARG A 122 5.75 -2.41 -9.19
N GLY A 123 6.00 -3.53 -8.52
CA GLY A 123 5.04 -4.13 -7.60
C GLY A 123 3.94 -4.97 -8.24
N SER A 124 3.82 -4.94 -9.57
CA SER A 124 2.89 -5.82 -10.29
C SER A 124 3.33 -7.28 -10.15
N LYS A 125 2.35 -8.18 -10.01
CA LYS A 125 2.60 -9.61 -9.77
C LYS A 125 2.78 -10.32 -11.11
N ILE A 126 4.05 -10.61 -11.42
CA ILE A 126 4.49 -11.16 -12.70
C ILE A 126 5.20 -12.50 -12.47
N SER A 127 4.57 -13.57 -12.95
CA SER A 127 5.02 -14.97 -12.82
C SER A 127 5.47 -15.55 -14.17
N GLU A 128 6.49 -16.41 -14.14
CA GLU A 128 6.94 -17.14 -15.34
C GLU A 128 5.99 -18.32 -15.59
N VAL A 129 5.45 -18.41 -16.81
CA VAL A 129 4.52 -19.48 -17.19
C VAL A 129 5.27 -20.80 -17.29
N GLN A 130 4.96 -21.71 -16.36
CA GLN A 130 5.56 -23.03 -16.27
C GLN A 130 5.30 -23.87 -17.54
N PRO A 131 6.20 -24.81 -17.91
CA PRO A 131 6.11 -25.55 -19.17
C PRO A 131 4.73 -26.16 -19.45
N LEU A 132 4.12 -26.84 -18.47
CA LEU A 132 2.79 -27.45 -18.63
C LEU A 132 1.69 -26.42 -18.92
N ALA A 133 1.71 -25.26 -18.25
CA ALA A 133 0.75 -24.19 -18.47
C ALA A 133 0.95 -23.52 -19.85
N LYS A 134 2.22 -23.35 -20.26
CA LYS A 134 2.61 -22.86 -21.59
C LYS A 134 2.08 -23.79 -22.69
N SER A 135 2.25 -25.11 -22.55
CA SER A 135 1.67 -26.10 -23.47
C SER A 135 0.14 -25.97 -23.56
N THR A 136 -0.54 -25.79 -22.42
CA THR A 136 -2.00 -25.61 -22.36
C THR A 136 -2.47 -24.34 -23.07
N ILE A 137 -1.77 -23.20 -22.91
CA ILE A 137 -2.07 -21.95 -23.62
C ILE A 137 -1.91 -22.15 -25.13
N MET A 138 -0.79 -22.75 -25.57
CA MET A 138 -0.53 -23.02 -26.98
C MET A 138 -1.56 -23.99 -27.58
N GLN A 139 -1.96 -25.04 -26.86
CA GLN A 139 -3.02 -25.96 -27.28
C GLN A 139 -4.38 -25.26 -27.36
N THR A 140 -4.70 -24.39 -26.40
CA THR A 140 -5.95 -23.62 -26.40
C THR A 140 -6.07 -22.73 -27.64
N ILE A 141 -5.02 -22.00 -27.99
CA ILE A 141 -4.97 -21.18 -29.22
C ILE A 141 -5.05 -22.07 -30.48
N LYS A 142 -4.37 -23.22 -30.49
CA LYS A 142 -4.43 -24.19 -31.61
C LYS A 142 -5.81 -24.83 -31.80
N ASN A 143 -6.58 -24.99 -30.72
CA ASN A 143 -7.92 -25.59 -30.75
C ASN A 143 -9.03 -24.59 -31.17
N MET A 144 -8.76 -23.28 -31.21
CA MET A 144 -9.72 -22.29 -31.70
C MET A 144 -9.93 -22.44 -33.22
N ASN A 145 -11.19 -22.65 -33.60
CA ASN A 145 -11.60 -23.01 -34.96
C ASN A 145 -11.75 -21.82 -35.92
N HIS A 146 -11.88 -20.60 -35.39
CA HIS A 146 -12.09 -19.39 -36.19
C HIS A 146 -10.94 -18.40 -35.97
N CYS A 147 -10.35 -17.92 -37.06
CA CYS A 147 -9.22 -16.99 -37.02
C CYS A 147 -9.30 -15.93 -38.13
N CYS A 148 -8.88 -14.71 -37.83
CA CYS A 148 -8.50 -13.70 -38.82
C CYS A 148 -7.29 -12.91 -38.30
N TYR A 149 -6.60 -12.18 -39.18
CA TYR A 149 -5.63 -11.17 -38.77
C TYR A 149 -6.10 -9.79 -39.22
N LEU A 150 -5.57 -8.74 -38.58
CA LEU A 150 -5.79 -7.37 -38.99
C LEU A 150 -4.56 -6.88 -39.77
N GLU A 151 -4.81 -6.31 -40.95
CA GLU A 151 -3.81 -5.64 -41.79
C GLU A 151 -4.10 -4.13 -41.74
N GLY A 152 -3.06 -3.32 -41.58
CA GLY A 152 -3.12 -1.88 -41.41
C GLY A 152 -2.48 -1.40 -40.11
N VAL A 153 -2.60 -0.11 -39.83
CA VAL A 153 -1.96 0.55 -38.69
C VAL A 153 -3.03 1.14 -37.76
N PRO A 154 -2.94 0.98 -36.43
CA PRO A 154 -3.79 1.72 -35.49
C PRO A 154 -3.61 3.25 -35.65
N GLY A 155 -4.66 4.02 -35.35
CA GLY A 155 -4.61 5.48 -35.43
C GLY A 155 -4.33 6.13 -34.07
N THR A 156 -3.32 7.01 -34.01
CA THR A 156 -2.90 7.73 -32.80
C THR A 156 -3.52 9.13 -32.73
N THR A 157 -4.13 9.51 -31.60
CA THR A 157 -4.48 10.90 -31.28
C THR A 157 -3.52 11.48 -30.22
N GLU A 158 -3.52 12.80 -30.03
CA GLU A 158 -2.63 13.42 -29.02
C GLU A 158 -3.09 13.12 -27.57
N ASP A 159 -4.41 13.01 -27.34
CA ASP A 159 -5.05 12.67 -26.05
C ASP A 159 -5.22 11.14 -25.81
N ASN A 160 -4.29 10.31 -26.29
CA ASN A 160 -4.40 8.84 -26.25
C ASN A 160 -4.66 8.24 -24.84
N GLU A 161 -4.27 8.89 -23.76
CA GLU A 161 -4.36 8.32 -22.40
C GLU A 161 -5.80 8.11 -21.89
N LYS A 162 -6.79 8.87 -22.39
CA LYS A 162 -8.14 8.93 -21.79
C LYS A 162 -9.21 8.10 -22.48
N PHE A 163 -8.99 7.63 -23.71
CA PHE A 163 -10.09 7.14 -24.56
C PHE A 163 -9.96 5.73 -25.15
N GLN A 164 -8.77 5.11 -25.15
CA GLN A 164 -8.52 3.79 -25.75
C GLN A 164 -7.92 2.80 -24.73
N GLY A 165 -8.77 2.11 -23.96
CA GLY A 165 -8.36 1.12 -22.96
C GLY A 165 -8.73 -0.31 -23.35
N VAL A 166 -7.83 -1.27 -23.08
CA VAL A 166 -8.06 -2.71 -23.27
C VAL A 166 -9.17 -3.24 -22.35
N ASP A 167 -9.49 -2.53 -21.28
CA ASP A 167 -10.65 -2.74 -20.39
C ASP A 167 -11.94 -2.96 -21.19
N ARG A 168 -12.21 -2.08 -22.16
CA ARG A 168 -13.42 -2.15 -23.00
C ARG A 168 -13.45 -3.37 -23.91
N LEU A 169 -12.28 -3.89 -24.29
CA LEU A 169 -12.18 -5.14 -25.04
C LEU A 169 -12.62 -6.32 -24.17
N VAL A 170 -12.18 -6.32 -22.91
CA VAL A 170 -12.55 -7.33 -21.90
C VAL A 170 -14.04 -7.24 -21.55
N ASP A 171 -14.55 -6.06 -21.23
CA ASP A 171 -15.96 -5.84 -20.89
C ASP A 171 -16.90 -6.37 -21.99
N VAL A 172 -16.56 -6.10 -23.25
CA VAL A 172 -17.34 -6.62 -24.38
C VAL A 172 -17.20 -8.14 -24.50
N MET A 173 -15.99 -8.68 -24.38
CA MET A 173 -15.70 -10.10 -24.64
C MET A 173 -15.87 -11.04 -23.44
N LEU A 174 -16.31 -10.54 -22.28
CA LEU A 174 -16.48 -11.33 -21.06
C LEU A 174 -17.40 -12.54 -21.28
N GLY A 175 -16.93 -13.73 -20.90
CA GLY A 175 -17.64 -15.01 -21.06
C GLY A 175 -17.50 -15.66 -22.46
N ASP A 176 -16.87 -15.00 -23.43
CA ASP A 176 -16.48 -15.64 -24.69
C ASP A 176 -15.12 -16.34 -24.57
N ARG A 177 -14.96 -17.51 -25.21
CA ARG A 177 -13.63 -18.13 -25.39
C ARG A 177 -12.92 -17.55 -26.62
N PHE A 178 -11.91 -16.72 -26.39
CA PHE A 178 -11.18 -16.00 -27.45
C PHE A 178 -9.70 -15.80 -27.12
N SER A 179 -8.90 -15.44 -28.13
CA SER A 179 -7.55 -14.93 -27.92
C SER A 179 -7.18 -13.84 -28.92
N VAL A 180 -6.51 -12.80 -28.43
CA VAL A 180 -5.79 -11.82 -29.26
C VAL A 180 -4.31 -12.10 -29.10
N VAL A 181 -3.60 -12.27 -30.21
CA VAL A 181 -2.16 -12.53 -30.25
C VAL A 181 -1.52 -11.44 -31.10
N ILE A 182 -0.70 -10.59 -30.49
CA ILE A 182 0.11 -9.60 -31.17
C ILE A 182 1.54 -10.13 -31.24
N ILE A 183 2.06 -10.25 -32.47
CA ILE A 183 3.41 -10.72 -32.75
C ILE A 183 4.17 -9.55 -33.35
N ALA A 184 5.29 -9.16 -32.74
CA ALA A 184 6.09 -8.00 -33.16
C ALA A 184 7.56 -8.38 -33.35
N LYS A 185 8.06 -8.30 -34.59
CA LYS A 185 9.47 -8.54 -34.96
C LYS A 185 10.22 -7.21 -34.99
N PRO A 186 11.27 -6.99 -34.17
CA PRO A 186 12.09 -5.78 -34.25
C PRO A 186 12.80 -5.68 -35.60
N LEU A 187 12.98 -4.45 -36.10
CA LEU A 187 13.77 -4.16 -37.30
C LEU A 187 15.17 -3.68 -36.94
N ALA A 188 16.16 -4.17 -37.69
CA ALA A 188 17.53 -3.69 -37.64
C ALA A 188 17.64 -2.23 -38.15
N GLY A 189 18.67 -1.50 -37.72
CA GLY A 189 18.91 -0.12 -38.18
C GLY A 189 19.08 0.01 -39.70
N ASP A 190 19.66 -1.01 -40.34
CA ASP A 190 19.80 -1.08 -41.81
C ASP A 190 18.45 -1.31 -42.51
N ASP A 191 17.54 -2.09 -41.91
CA ASP A 191 16.19 -2.33 -42.41
C ASP A 191 15.31 -1.07 -42.28
N ILE A 192 15.43 -0.33 -41.15
CA ILE A 192 14.79 0.99 -40.96
C ILE A 192 15.31 1.99 -42.01
N SER A 193 16.63 2.02 -42.24
CA SER A 193 17.25 2.84 -43.28
C SER A 193 16.84 2.43 -44.69
N ALA A 194 16.47 1.17 -44.92
CA ALA A 194 15.91 0.71 -46.19
C ALA A 194 14.48 1.20 -46.41
N ILE A 195 13.63 1.15 -45.37
CA ILE A 195 12.28 1.73 -45.41
C ILE A 195 12.36 3.22 -45.75
N GLU A 196 13.23 3.98 -45.08
CA GLU A 196 13.42 5.41 -45.34
C GLU A 196 13.76 5.72 -46.80
N ARG A 197 14.68 4.98 -47.42
CA ARG A 197 15.05 5.16 -48.83
C ARG A 197 13.87 4.91 -49.77
N GLU A 198 13.05 3.88 -49.50
CA GLU A 198 11.88 3.59 -50.32
C GLU A 198 10.74 4.62 -50.11
N LEU A 199 10.60 5.19 -48.90
CA LEU A 199 9.69 6.31 -48.65
C LEU A 199 10.11 7.57 -49.43
N TYR A 200 11.40 7.95 -49.39
CA TYR A 200 11.92 9.07 -50.20
C TYR A 200 11.80 8.83 -51.71
N ARG A 201 11.95 7.58 -52.17
CA ARG A 201 11.68 7.22 -53.57
C ARG A 201 10.22 7.44 -53.93
N PHE A 202 9.28 6.95 -53.11
CA PHE A 202 7.86 7.14 -53.36
C PHE A 202 7.50 8.63 -53.41
N TYR A 203 7.97 9.42 -52.43
CA TYR A 203 7.80 10.87 -52.39
C TYR A 203 8.29 11.53 -53.68
N THR A 204 9.53 11.20 -54.10
CA THR A 204 10.14 11.73 -55.34
C THR A 204 9.37 11.33 -56.61
N ALA A 205 8.81 10.12 -56.66
CA ALA A 205 7.98 9.65 -57.76
C ALA A 205 6.58 10.29 -57.79
N LEU A 206 6.06 10.70 -56.63
CA LEU A 206 4.71 11.25 -56.47
C LEU A 206 4.65 12.77 -56.72
N VAL A 207 5.68 13.53 -56.32
CA VAL A 207 5.71 15.01 -56.47
C VAL A 207 5.45 15.49 -57.92
N PRO A 208 6.03 14.90 -58.98
CA PRO A 208 5.73 15.28 -60.37
C PRO A 208 4.27 15.01 -60.80
N LEU A 209 3.58 14.10 -60.12
CA LEU A 209 2.17 13.77 -60.37
C LEU A 209 1.23 14.69 -59.57
N MET A 210 1.69 15.22 -58.44
CA MET A 210 0.94 16.17 -57.61
C MET A 210 0.69 17.50 -58.33
N LYS A 211 1.71 18.06 -59.01
CA LYS A 211 1.59 19.33 -59.74
C LYS A 211 2.34 19.29 -61.07
N LYS A 212 1.66 19.68 -62.14
CA LYS A 212 2.22 19.77 -63.49
C LYS A 212 1.83 21.09 -64.13
N SER A 213 2.81 21.94 -64.44
CA SER A 213 2.61 23.08 -65.33
C SER A 213 2.85 22.63 -66.77
N VAL A 214 1.93 22.98 -67.66
CA VAL A 214 2.07 22.81 -69.12
C VAL A 214 2.05 24.20 -69.72
N GLN A 215 3.16 24.59 -70.36
CA GLN A 215 3.27 25.86 -71.07
C GLN A 215 3.25 25.58 -72.58
N GLU A 216 2.20 26.03 -73.25
CA GLU A 216 2.06 25.92 -74.70
C GLU A 216 2.37 27.29 -75.33
N GLY A 217 3.40 27.34 -76.18
CA GLY A 217 3.87 28.55 -76.84
C GLY A 217 3.66 28.50 -78.35
N VAL A 218 2.88 29.43 -78.89
CA VAL A 218 2.68 29.56 -80.34
C VAL A 218 3.55 30.69 -80.88
N VAL A 219 4.50 30.35 -81.74
CA VAL A 219 5.36 31.30 -82.47
C VAL A 219 5.01 31.24 -83.95
N LYS A 220 4.48 32.33 -84.50
CA LYS A 220 4.35 32.54 -85.95
C LYS A 220 5.42 33.53 -86.40
N ALA A 221 6.36 33.06 -87.20
CA ALA A 221 7.35 33.89 -87.88
C ALA A 221 7.29 33.60 -89.39
N THR A 222 7.30 34.66 -90.20
CA THR A 222 7.39 34.58 -91.68
C THR A 222 8.59 35.36 -92.16
N GLY A 223 9.54 34.68 -92.79
CA GLY A 223 10.70 35.30 -93.42
C GLY A 223 11.15 34.47 -94.63
N ILE A 224 11.51 35.15 -95.72
CA ILE A 224 12.12 34.52 -96.89
C ILE A 224 13.60 34.91 -96.87
N SER A 225 14.49 33.92 -96.83
CA SER A 225 15.91 34.11 -97.09
C SER A 225 16.45 32.90 -97.83
N SER A 226 17.24 33.15 -98.87
CA SER A 226 17.93 32.12 -99.64
C SER A 226 19.44 32.34 -99.52
N SER A 227 20.09 31.53 -98.70
CA SER A 227 21.55 31.45 -98.63
C SER A 227 21.96 29.97 -98.63
N VAL A 228 23.06 29.67 -99.32
CA VAL A 228 23.70 28.35 -99.32
C VAL A 228 25.13 28.54 -98.85
N THR A 229 25.37 28.26 -97.57
CA THR A 229 26.71 28.27 -96.99
C THR A 229 26.90 27.01 -96.16
N LYS A 230 28.07 26.38 -96.27
CA LYS A 230 28.39 25.10 -95.64
C LYS A 230 29.67 25.24 -94.81
N SER A 231 29.52 25.63 -93.55
CA SER A 231 30.58 25.58 -92.54
C SER A 231 30.00 25.70 -91.14
N THR A 232 30.69 25.10 -90.17
CA THR A 232 30.33 25.04 -88.74
C THR A 232 31.23 25.97 -87.93
N THR A 233 30.66 26.87 -87.14
CA THR A 233 31.40 27.67 -86.15
C THR A 233 30.50 28.05 -84.98
N GLU A 234 31.02 27.92 -83.76
CA GLU A 234 30.41 28.47 -82.53
C GLU A 234 31.15 29.73 -82.06
N ASN A 235 30.51 30.48 -81.16
CA ASN A 235 30.70 31.91 -80.98
C ASN A 235 31.49 32.25 -79.70
N SER A 236 32.25 33.35 -79.71
CA SER A 236 32.72 34.01 -78.49
C SER A 236 32.85 35.53 -78.71
N GLY A 237 32.07 36.31 -77.97
CA GLY A 237 32.15 37.77 -77.97
C GLY A 237 32.06 38.33 -76.55
N GLU A 238 32.67 39.49 -76.32
CA GLU A 238 32.44 40.27 -75.11
C GLU A 238 31.05 40.90 -75.18
N ASN A 239 30.09 40.35 -74.42
CA ASN A 239 28.77 40.95 -74.28
C ASN A 239 28.71 41.83 -73.03
N PHE A 240 28.82 43.14 -73.21
CA PHE A 240 28.29 44.09 -72.24
C PHE A 240 26.78 44.20 -72.44
N SER A 241 26.01 43.46 -71.64
CA SER A 241 24.55 43.41 -71.72
C SER A 241 23.94 44.16 -70.54
N VAL A 242 23.22 45.25 -70.81
CA VAL A 242 22.20 45.80 -69.92
C VAL A 242 20.85 45.47 -70.55
N THR A 243 20.10 44.56 -69.93
CA THR A 243 18.81 44.11 -70.45
C THR A 243 17.70 44.79 -69.67
N HIS A 244 16.98 45.71 -70.29
CA HIS A 244 15.68 46.16 -69.80
C HIS A 244 14.59 45.26 -70.38
N GLN A 245 13.84 44.59 -69.50
CA GLN A 245 12.70 43.76 -69.89
C GLN A 245 11.44 44.28 -69.19
N THR A 246 10.52 44.84 -69.98
CA THR A 246 9.18 45.21 -69.51
C THR A 246 8.19 44.11 -69.86
N GLY A 247 7.70 43.40 -68.85
CA GLY A 247 6.65 42.39 -69.00
C GLY A 247 5.31 42.92 -68.48
N SER A 248 4.25 42.77 -69.28
CA SER A 248 2.86 42.92 -68.81
C SER A 248 2.18 41.54 -68.81
N GLY A 249 1.65 41.15 -67.65
CA GLY A 249 0.88 39.92 -67.48
C GLY A 249 -0.57 40.24 -67.12
N THR A 250 -1.51 39.57 -67.78
CA THR A 250 -2.94 39.57 -67.40
C THR A 250 -3.30 38.16 -66.92
N ASN A 251 -3.70 38.04 -65.66
CA ASN A 251 -4.15 36.77 -65.09
C ASN A 251 -5.68 36.78 -64.94
N THR A 252 -6.33 35.66 -65.32
CA THR A 252 -7.79 35.47 -65.23
C THR A 252 -8.09 34.07 -64.71
N GLY A 253 -8.47 33.99 -63.44
CA GLY A 253 -8.93 32.75 -62.81
C GLY A 253 -10.45 32.68 -62.76
N ARG A 254 -11.01 31.49 -63.00
CA ARG A 254 -12.44 31.21 -62.86
C ARG A 254 -12.62 29.95 -62.03
N THR A 255 -13.28 30.08 -60.88
CA THR A 255 -13.54 28.96 -59.95
C THR A 255 -15.03 28.87 -59.68
N GLU A 256 -15.57 27.65 -59.74
CA GLU A 256 -16.95 27.34 -59.37
C GLU A 256 -16.94 26.21 -58.33
N GLY A 257 -17.75 26.36 -57.28
CA GLY A 257 -17.89 25.36 -56.23
C GLY A 257 -19.15 25.60 -55.41
N THR A 258 -19.66 24.52 -54.82
CA THR A 258 -20.81 24.54 -53.90
C THR A 258 -20.37 23.98 -52.55
N SER A 259 -20.54 24.76 -51.49
CA SER A 259 -20.28 24.34 -50.11
C SER A 259 -21.49 24.55 -49.22
N PHE A 260 -21.59 23.75 -48.17
CA PHE A 260 -22.52 23.94 -47.06
C PHE A 260 -21.70 23.99 -45.77
N THR A 261 -21.82 25.09 -45.03
CA THR A 261 -21.05 25.32 -43.80
C THR A 261 -21.95 25.96 -42.76
N GLU A 262 -21.88 25.48 -41.52
CA GLU A 262 -22.54 26.09 -40.37
C GLU A 262 -21.51 26.34 -39.27
N THR A 263 -21.24 27.62 -39.00
CA THR A 263 -20.19 28.04 -38.05
C THR A 263 -20.78 28.96 -36.99
N ARG A 264 -20.33 28.81 -35.74
CA ARG A 264 -20.70 29.67 -34.60
C ARG A 264 -19.41 30.08 -33.89
N GLY A 265 -19.26 31.36 -33.58
CA GLY A 265 -18.07 31.87 -32.88
C GLY A 265 -18.29 33.24 -32.24
N GLU A 266 -17.60 33.46 -31.13
CA GLU A 266 -17.49 34.75 -30.44
C GLU A 266 -16.08 35.31 -30.62
N ASN A 267 -15.98 36.60 -30.93
CA ASN A 267 -14.71 37.33 -30.97
C ASN A 267 -14.83 38.64 -30.21
N LYS A 268 -13.76 38.98 -29.48
CA LYS A 268 -13.61 40.22 -28.72
C LYS A 268 -12.26 40.84 -29.07
N GLY A 269 -12.25 42.10 -29.48
CA GLY A 269 -11.03 42.80 -29.88
C GLY A 269 -10.98 44.21 -29.31
N GLU A 270 -9.79 44.62 -28.86
CA GLU A 270 -9.46 45.97 -28.42
C GLU A 270 -8.49 46.61 -29.41
N SER A 271 -8.68 47.89 -29.73
CA SER A 271 -7.84 48.63 -30.67
C SER A 271 -7.48 50.00 -30.13
N LYS A 272 -6.18 50.31 -30.12
CA LYS A 272 -5.61 51.61 -29.74
C LYS A 272 -4.98 52.26 -30.95
N ASN A 273 -5.41 53.48 -31.27
CA ASN A 273 -4.91 54.21 -32.44
C ASN A 273 -4.44 55.62 -32.07
N THR A 274 -3.26 56.00 -32.56
CA THR A 274 -2.62 57.30 -32.30
C THR A 274 -2.12 57.90 -33.61
N GLY A 275 -2.77 58.99 -34.06
CA GLY A 275 -2.38 59.73 -35.25
C GLY A 275 -1.91 61.16 -34.93
N LYS A 276 -0.89 61.63 -35.65
CA LYS A 276 -0.54 63.04 -35.77
C LYS A 276 -0.65 63.45 -37.23
N SER A 277 -1.44 64.48 -37.51
CA SER A 277 -1.57 65.09 -38.84
C SER A 277 -1.01 66.51 -38.82
N SER A 278 -0.45 66.96 -39.95
CA SER A 278 0.18 68.26 -40.09
C SER A 278 -0.46 69.08 -41.20
N SER A 279 -1.17 70.14 -40.82
CA SER A 279 -1.54 71.27 -41.69
C SER A 279 -1.44 72.57 -40.87
N ALA A 280 -1.28 73.70 -41.56
CA ALA A 280 -0.94 74.96 -40.90
C ALA A 280 -2.07 75.50 -40.00
N ASN A 281 -1.66 76.03 -38.84
CA ASN A 281 -2.45 76.56 -37.72
C ASN A 281 -3.15 75.53 -36.80
N ALA A 282 -2.67 75.52 -35.55
CA ALA A 282 -3.15 74.81 -34.35
C ALA A 282 -2.98 73.28 -34.32
N SER A 283 -2.14 72.80 -33.40
CA SER A 283 -1.95 71.38 -33.10
C SER A 283 -2.80 70.94 -31.90
N SER A 284 -3.62 69.90 -32.07
CA SER A 284 -4.22 69.16 -30.96
C SER A 284 -3.98 67.66 -31.15
N ASN A 285 -3.80 66.95 -30.04
CA ASN A 285 -3.51 65.52 -30.00
C ASN A 285 -4.68 64.84 -29.28
N SER A 286 -5.32 63.85 -29.90
CA SER A 286 -6.38 63.06 -29.26
C SER A 286 -6.13 61.55 -29.41
N THR A 287 -6.59 60.81 -28.41
CA THR A 287 -6.57 59.35 -28.32
C THR A 287 -7.97 58.87 -27.98
N SER A 288 -8.43 57.83 -28.66
CA SER A 288 -9.73 57.21 -28.42
C SER A 288 -9.60 55.70 -28.41
N ASP A 289 -10.06 55.09 -27.34
CA ASP A 289 -10.11 53.64 -27.15
C ASP A 289 -11.55 53.16 -27.36
N SER A 290 -11.76 52.05 -28.05
CA SER A 290 -13.08 51.43 -28.16
C SER A 290 -13.02 49.89 -28.15
N VAL A 291 -14.06 49.28 -27.58
CA VAL A 291 -14.22 47.84 -27.44
C VAL A 291 -15.59 47.45 -27.97
N THR A 292 -15.65 46.42 -28.81
CA THR A 292 -16.93 45.91 -29.34
C THR A 292 -16.95 44.38 -29.32
N SER A 293 -18.12 43.81 -29.07
CA SER A 293 -18.35 42.36 -28.98
C SER A 293 -19.72 41.99 -29.54
N GLY A 294 -19.81 40.94 -30.35
CA GLY A 294 -21.08 40.48 -30.93
C GLY A 294 -21.02 39.04 -31.47
N THR A 295 -22.18 38.41 -31.61
CA THR A 295 -22.36 36.98 -31.93
C THR A 295 -23.09 36.73 -33.26
N SER A 296 -22.66 35.68 -33.98
CA SER A 296 -23.37 35.04 -35.11
C SER A 296 -22.92 33.56 -35.26
N HIS A 297 -23.61 32.61 -35.90
CA HIS A 297 -24.99 32.53 -36.44
C HIS A 297 -25.28 33.17 -37.81
N GLN A 298 -24.89 32.48 -38.88
CA GLN A 298 -25.54 32.48 -40.19
C GLN A 298 -25.67 31.03 -40.71
N LYS A 299 -26.70 30.74 -41.51
CA LYS A 299 -26.69 29.63 -42.47
C LYS A 299 -26.76 30.22 -43.87
N ALA A 300 -25.86 29.82 -44.76
CA ALA A 300 -25.81 30.32 -46.13
C ALA A 300 -25.65 29.15 -47.11
N HIS A 301 -26.55 29.06 -48.08
CA HIS A 301 -26.28 28.39 -49.35
C HIS A 301 -25.82 29.47 -50.34
N GLY A 302 -24.59 29.34 -50.83
CA GLY A 302 -24.04 30.24 -51.83
C GLY A 302 -23.38 29.45 -52.95
N THR A 303 -23.85 29.65 -54.18
CA THR A 303 -23.03 29.44 -55.38
C THR A 303 -22.21 30.72 -55.59
N SER A 304 -20.90 30.64 -55.46
CA SER A 304 -20.01 31.75 -55.83
C SER A 304 -19.39 31.48 -57.20
N ARG A 305 -19.49 32.47 -58.09
CA ARG A 305 -18.77 32.51 -59.35
C ARG A 305 -17.85 33.73 -59.31
N SER A 306 -16.57 33.47 -59.05
CA SER A 306 -15.56 34.51 -58.94
C SER A 306 -14.82 34.64 -60.27
N GLU A 307 -14.82 35.85 -60.82
CA GLU A 307 -13.92 36.27 -61.90
C GLU A 307 -13.15 37.48 -61.41
N THR A 308 -11.83 37.34 -61.30
CA THR A 308 -10.91 38.43 -61.00
C THR A 308 -9.92 38.58 -62.13
N SER A 309 -9.70 39.82 -62.55
CA SER A 309 -8.64 40.20 -63.48
C SER A 309 -7.73 41.21 -62.80
N GLY A 310 -6.42 41.02 -62.96
CA GLY A 310 -5.39 41.90 -62.43
C GLY A 310 -4.23 42.00 -63.41
N SER A 311 -3.64 43.20 -63.47
CA SER A 311 -2.44 43.48 -64.24
C SER A 311 -1.36 44.04 -63.32
N SER A 312 -0.15 43.55 -63.48
CA SER A 312 1.04 44.04 -62.78
C SER A 312 2.22 44.14 -63.74
N THR A 313 3.09 45.10 -63.48
CA THR A 313 4.36 45.33 -64.17
C THR A 313 5.50 45.29 -63.16
N SER A 314 6.65 44.77 -63.56
CA SER A 314 7.86 44.71 -62.74
C SER A 314 9.10 44.85 -63.62
N GLU A 315 10.20 45.32 -63.03
CA GLU A 315 11.47 45.60 -63.72
C GLU A 315 12.64 45.19 -62.80
N SER A 316 13.72 44.64 -63.37
CA SER A 316 14.90 44.17 -62.61
C SER A 316 16.18 44.20 -63.47
N GLN A 317 17.35 44.20 -62.82
CA GLN A 317 18.69 44.28 -63.46
C GLN A 317 19.72 43.36 -62.75
N SER A 318 20.70 42.83 -63.48
CA SER A 318 21.78 41.96 -62.95
C SER A 318 23.07 42.00 -63.80
N HIS A 319 24.21 41.53 -63.27
CA HIS A 319 25.54 41.56 -63.91
C HIS A 319 26.44 40.35 -63.55
N THR A 320 27.22 39.83 -64.52
CA THR A 320 28.21 38.73 -64.34
C THR A 320 29.32 38.79 -65.43
N GLN A 321 30.54 38.25 -65.21
CA GLN A 321 31.66 38.33 -66.18
C GLN A 321 32.68 37.14 -66.08
N GLY A 322 33.34 36.77 -67.19
CA GLY A 322 34.44 35.77 -67.27
C GLY A 322 35.00 35.60 -68.69
N SER A 323 36.22 35.03 -68.88
CA SER A 323 36.91 34.98 -70.20
C SER A 323 37.90 33.80 -70.41
N SER A 324 38.22 33.47 -71.67
CA SER A 324 39.33 32.59 -72.11
C SER A 324 39.71 32.88 -73.58
N SER A 325 40.81 32.33 -74.13
CA SER A 325 41.47 32.87 -75.36
C SER A 325 42.03 31.85 -76.37
N GLY A 326 41.98 32.17 -77.66
CA GLY A 326 42.62 31.49 -78.81
C GLY A 326 42.66 32.41 -80.05
N LYS A 327 43.54 32.18 -81.05
CA LYS A 327 43.93 33.24 -82.03
C LYS A 327 44.06 32.78 -83.51
N SER A 328 43.70 33.71 -84.42
CA SER A 328 44.13 33.87 -85.83
C SER A 328 43.18 33.37 -86.94
N ILE A 329 43.02 33.98 -88.14
CA ILE A 329 43.03 35.37 -88.68
C ILE A 329 42.17 35.28 -89.97
N GLY A 330 41.30 36.25 -90.27
CA GLY A 330 40.57 36.30 -91.55
C GLY A 330 39.59 37.48 -91.64
N ASP A 331 39.53 38.15 -92.79
CA ASP A 331 38.84 39.43 -92.99
C ASP A 331 37.57 39.26 -93.85
N SER A 332 36.44 39.84 -93.42
CA SER A 332 35.23 39.96 -94.24
C SER A 332 34.29 41.05 -93.70
N LYS A 333 33.57 41.71 -94.60
CA LYS A 333 32.80 42.93 -94.34
C LYS A 333 31.31 42.69 -94.58
N THR A 334 30.45 43.11 -93.66
CA THR A 334 29.00 42.90 -93.76
C THR A 334 28.24 44.16 -93.34
N GLU A 335 27.34 44.63 -94.20
CA GLU A 335 26.33 45.64 -93.88
C GLU A 335 24.94 45.01 -94.04
N GLY A 336 24.09 45.14 -93.02
CA GLY A 336 22.72 44.63 -93.04
C GLY A 336 21.99 44.92 -91.74
N SER A 337 20.76 45.45 -91.84
CA SER A 337 19.89 45.74 -90.70
C SER A 337 18.68 44.81 -90.72
N ASN A 338 18.49 44.06 -89.63
CA ASN A 338 17.31 43.20 -89.45
C ASN A 338 16.28 43.89 -88.54
N ARG A 339 15.01 43.82 -88.93
CA ARG A 339 13.88 44.14 -88.07
C ARG A 339 12.87 43.00 -88.15
N SER A 340 12.65 42.30 -87.04
CA SER A 340 11.71 41.18 -86.95
C SER A 340 10.69 41.46 -85.85
N ASP A 341 9.42 41.61 -86.23
CA ASP A 341 8.31 41.66 -85.29
C ASP A 341 7.83 40.22 -85.03
N SER A 342 8.06 39.72 -83.81
CA SER A 342 7.66 38.36 -83.40
C SER A 342 6.66 38.41 -82.24
N THR A 343 5.41 38.01 -82.51
CA THR A 343 4.38 37.90 -81.47
C THR A 343 4.37 36.47 -80.92
N SER A 344 4.88 36.29 -79.71
CA SER A 344 4.78 35.03 -78.95
C SER A 344 3.64 35.10 -77.94
N ALA A 345 2.66 34.21 -78.05
CA ALA A 345 1.69 33.97 -76.99
C ALA A 345 2.04 32.65 -76.29
N SER A 346 2.14 32.66 -74.96
CA SER A 346 2.33 31.47 -74.14
C SER A 346 1.20 31.33 -73.13
N THR A 347 0.48 30.21 -73.18
CA THR A 347 -0.52 29.86 -72.18
C THR A 347 0.08 28.86 -71.21
N THR A 348 0.10 29.18 -69.92
CA THR A 348 0.50 28.25 -68.86
C THR A 348 -0.74 27.71 -68.16
N MET A 349 -0.93 26.39 -68.16
CA MET A 349 -1.97 25.70 -67.40
C MET A 349 -1.33 24.93 -66.25
N GLU A 350 -1.86 25.10 -65.04
CA GLU A 350 -1.46 24.31 -63.87
C GLU A 350 -2.49 23.22 -63.58
N PHE A 351 -2.03 21.97 -63.55
CA PHE A 351 -2.81 20.82 -63.14
C PHE A 351 -2.36 20.37 -61.76
N VAL A 352 -3.32 20.14 -60.85
CA VAL A 352 -3.07 19.65 -59.49
C VAL A 352 -3.83 18.34 -59.29
N ASN A 353 -3.13 17.27 -58.92
CA ASN A 353 -3.75 16.03 -58.49
C ASN A 353 -3.94 16.06 -56.96
N LYS A 354 -5.20 16.14 -56.53
CA LYS A 354 -5.56 16.23 -55.11
C LYS A 354 -5.30 14.93 -54.34
N GLU A 355 -5.48 13.77 -54.95
CA GLU A 355 -5.22 12.47 -54.33
C GLU A 355 -3.73 12.28 -54.06
N ALA A 356 -2.88 12.68 -55.03
CA ALA A 356 -1.43 12.71 -54.86
C ALA A 356 -1.01 13.70 -53.76
N GLN A 357 -1.64 14.88 -53.69
CA GLN A 357 -1.39 15.85 -52.61
C GLN A 357 -1.71 15.25 -51.23
N ASP A 358 -2.84 14.56 -51.08
CA ASP A 358 -3.25 13.97 -49.80
C ASP A 358 -2.31 12.83 -49.36
N TRP A 359 -1.70 12.10 -50.30
CA TRP A 359 -0.67 11.10 -50.00
C TRP A 359 0.66 11.73 -49.55
N ILE A 360 1.03 12.90 -50.11
CA ILE A 360 2.17 13.68 -49.61
C ILE A 360 1.90 14.18 -48.19
N THR A 361 0.72 14.75 -47.92
CA THR A 361 0.33 15.16 -46.56
C THR A 361 0.36 13.99 -45.56
N TYR A 362 -0.12 12.80 -45.95
CA TYR A 362 -0.04 11.60 -45.11
C TYR A 362 1.41 11.17 -44.81
N LEU A 363 2.34 11.36 -45.75
CA LEU A 363 3.77 11.10 -45.54
C LEU A 363 4.37 12.07 -44.52
N ASP A 364 4.16 13.37 -44.73
CA ASP A 364 4.73 14.43 -43.89
C ASP A 364 4.15 14.46 -42.47
N GLU A 365 2.83 14.27 -42.33
CA GLU A 365 2.16 14.43 -41.04
C GLU A 365 2.15 13.17 -40.18
N ILE A 366 2.25 11.96 -40.78
CA ILE A 366 2.10 10.67 -40.09
C ILE A 366 3.30 9.75 -40.30
N ILE A 367 3.62 9.37 -41.55
CA ILE A 367 4.64 8.33 -41.81
C ILE A 367 6.05 8.76 -41.39
N PHE A 368 6.48 9.98 -41.75
CA PHE A 368 7.82 10.44 -41.36
C PHE A 368 7.93 10.69 -39.85
N LYS A 369 6.88 11.16 -39.17
CA LYS A 369 6.87 11.27 -37.70
C LYS A 369 6.96 9.91 -37.00
N ARG A 370 6.26 8.89 -37.52
CA ARG A 370 6.38 7.50 -37.05
C ARG A 370 7.81 6.97 -37.23
N LEU A 371 8.40 7.21 -38.40
CA LEU A 371 9.77 6.77 -38.71
C LEU A 371 10.78 7.45 -37.79
N ASP A 372 10.67 8.76 -37.57
CA ASP A 372 11.56 9.53 -36.70
C ASP A 372 11.47 9.08 -35.24
N TYR A 373 10.25 8.96 -34.70
CA TYR A 373 10.01 8.37 -33.38
C TYR A 373 10.59 6.94 -33.28
N GLY A 374 10.37 6.14 -34.32
CA GLY A 374 10.82 4.76 -34.42
C GLY A 374 12.34 4.59 -34.53
N LYS A 375 13.06 5.56 -35.11
CA LYS A 375 14.53 5.60 -35.07
C LYS A 375 15.08 5.77 -33.65
N GLY A 376 14.33 6.45 -32.77
CA GLY A 376 14.69 6.64 -31.37
C GLY A 376 14.28 5.47 -30.45
N LYS A 377 13.02 5.01 -30.52
CA LYS A 377 12.47 3.98 -29.61
C LYS A 377 12.25 2.60 -30.23
N GLY A 378 12.51 2.41 -31.51
CA GLY A 378 12.36 1.14 -32.24
C GLY A 378 11.15 1.07 -33.17
N ILE A 379 11.27 0.21 -34.19
CA ILE A 379 10.21 -0.13 -35.15
C ILE A 379 10.07 -1.65 -35.20
N PHE A 380 8.83 -2.11 -35.21
CA PHE A 380 8.49 -3.54 -35.22
C PHE A 380 7.53 -3.86 -36.36
N ILE A 381 7.84 -4.87 -37.19
CA ILE A 381 6.82 -5.50 -38.04
C ILE A 381 5.83 -6.18 -37.11
N THR A 382 4.56 -5.82 -37.18
CA THR A 382 3.53 -6.29 -36.24
C THR A 382 2.40 -7.00 -36.97
N SER A 383 1.96 -8.13 -36.43
CA SER A 383 0.75 -8.86 -36.85
C SER A 383 -0.21 -8.96 -35.67
N ILE A 384 -1.44 -8.45 -35.83
CA ILE A 384 -2.51 -8.61 -34.84
C ILE A 384 -3.40 -9.77 -35.31
N VAL A 385 -3.41 -10.87 -34.55
CA VAL A 385 -4.15 -12.10 -34.89
C VAL A 385 -5.26 -12.33 -33.87
N LEU A 386 -6.46 -12.63 -34.37
CA LEU A 386 -7.67 -12.84 -33.58
C LEU A 386 -8.10 -14.30 -33.72
N PHE A 387 -8.28 -14.99 -32.61
CA PHE A 387 -8.73 -16.38 -32.52
C PHE A 387 -10.01 -16.47 -31.68
N SER A 388 -10.90 -17.39 -32.04
CA SER A 388 -12.12 -17.65 -31.27
C SER A 388 -12.65 -19.06 -31.47
N GLN A 389 -13.35 -19.57 -30.45
CA GLN A 389 -14.11 -20.80 -30.54
C GLN A 389 -15.37 -20.67 -31.40
N SER A 390 -15.97 -19.48 -31.51
CA SER A 390 -17.22 -19.23 -32.22
C SER A 390 -17.10 -18.15 -33.29
N ARG A 391 -17.86 -18.28 -34.39
CA ARG A 391 -17.89 -17.26 -35.46
C ARG A 391 -18.51 -15.94 -34.98
N GLY A 392 -19.47 -15.98 -34.06
CA GLY A 392 -20.10 -14.78 -33.51
C GLY A 392 -19.12 -13.97 -32.68
N SER A 393 -18.42 -14.64 -31.75
CA SER A 393 -17.41 -14.05 -30.88
C SER A 393 -16.21 -13.53 -31.68
N LEU A 394 -15.83 -14.15 -32.82
CA LEU A 394 -14.81 -13.58 -33.72
C LEU A 394 -15.25 -12.26 -34.38
N ILE A 395 -16.52 -12.15 -34.84
CA ILE A 395 -17.04 -10.91 -35.45
C ILE A 395 -17.12 -9.80 -34.39
N LYS A 396 -17.58 -10.15 -33.18
CA LYS A 396 -17.61 -9.27 -32.01
C LYS A 396 -16.20 -8.75 -31.69
N LEU A 397 -15.23 -9.65 -31.53
CA LEU A 397 -13.82 -9.33 -31.26
C LEU A 397 -13.21 -8.42 -32.32
N GLU A 398 -13.39 -8.75 -33.61
CA GLU A 398 -12.93 -7.93 -34.73
C GLU A 398 -13.46 -6.50 -34.67
N ASN A 399 -14.76 -6.34 -34.49
CA ASN A 399 -15.40 -5.02 -34.47
C ASN A 399 -14.95 -4.20 -33.26
N THR A 400 -14.79 -4.82 -32.10
CA THR A 400 -14.29 -4.15 -30.90
C THR A 400 -12.84 -3.70 -31.08
N VAL A 401 -11.93 -4.57 -31.54
CA VAL A 401 -10.52 -4.21 -31.76
C VAL A 401 -10.38 -3.10 -32.81
N LYS A 402 -11.15 -3.15 -33.90
CA LYS A 402 -11.18 -2.06 -34.89
C LYS A 402 -11.69 -0.75 -34.28
N SER A 403 -12.78 -0.80 -33.52
CA SER A 403 -13.39 0.39 -32.92
C SER A 403 -12.48 1.06 -31.87
N LEU A 404 -11.73 0.26 -31.11
CA LEU A 404 -10.81 0.77 -30.07
C LEU A 404 -9.57 1.44 -30.64
N TYR A 405 -9.03 0.94 -31.75
CA TYR A 405 -7.74 1.38 -32.30
C TYR A 405 -7.83 2.14 -33.63
N SER A 406 -9.04 2.54 -34.05
CA SER A 406 -9.24 3.48 -35.15
C SER A 406 -9.16 4.91 -34.62
N GLY A 407 -8.19 5.69 -35.10
CA GLY A 407 -8.03 7.09 -34.73
C GLY A 407 -9.05 8.03 -35.39
N GLU A 408 -9.13 9.26 -34.88
CA GLU A 408 -10.13 10.26 -35.31
C GLU A 408 -9.78 10.99 -36.62
N SER A 409 -8.50 10.96 -37.05
CA SER A 409 -7.99 11.64 -38.24
C SER A 409 -7.56 10.67 -39.35
N GLY A 410 -7.46 11.18 -40.58
CA GLY A 410 -7.46 10.40 -41.83
C GLY A 410 -6.29 9.44 -42.04
N ASN A 411 -6.34 8.26 -41.41
CA ASN A 411 -5.40 7.17 -41.69
C ASN A 411 -5.69 6.53 -43.06
N LYS A 412 -4.74 6.65 -44.01
CA LYS A 412 -4.82 6.01 -45.33
C LYS A 412 -4.67 4.48 -45.29
N VAL A 413 -4.18 3.91 -44.19
CA VAL A 413 -3.96 2.46 -43.99
C VAL A 413 -4.67 1.96 -42.71
N PRO A 414 -6.02 2.04 -42.63
CA PRO A 414 -6.77 1.68 -41.43
C PRO A 414 -6.79 0.16 -41.19
N LEU A 415 -7.08 -0.25 -39.96
CA LEU A 415 -7.17 -1.67 -39.58
C LEU A 415 -8.33 -2.39 -40.29
N ARG A 416 -7.99 -3.28 -41.23
CA ARG A 416 -8.92 -4.12 -42.00
C ARG A 416 -8.75 -5.59 -41.65
N LYS A 417 -9.84 -6.34 -41.74
CA LYS A 417 -9.86 -7.77 -41.39
C LYS A 417 -9.53 -8.62 -42.62
N VAL A 418 -8.55 -9.49 -42.49
CA VAL A 418 -8.21 -10.49 -43.50
C VAL A 418 -8.49 -11.89 -42.94
N ALA A 419 -9.30 -12.67 -43.67
CA ALA A 419 -9.59 -14.05 -43.31
C ALA A 419 -8.35 -14.94 -43.52
N VAL A 420 -8.03 -15.79 -42.54
CA VAL A 420 -6.99 -16.80 -42.69
C VAL A 420 -7.62 -18.08 -43.25
N SER A 421 -7.04 -18.62 -44.33
CA SER A 421 -7.47 -19.89 -44.92
C SER A 421 -6.72 -21.06 -44.29
N ASN A 422 -7.44 -22.12 -43.89
CA ASN A 422 -6.84 -23.35 -43.36
C ASN A 422 -5.98 -24.12 -44.40
N LYS A 423 -6.05 -23.76 -45.69
CA LYS A 423 -5.23 -24.37 -46.75
C LYS A 423 -3.83 -23.73 -46.87
N ASN A 424 -3.58 -22.68 -46.10
CA ASN A 424 -2.45 -21.78 -46.27
C ASN A 424 -1.57 -21.85 -45.02
N GLY A 425 -0.25 -21.99 -45.17
CA GLY A 425 0.69 -22.26 -44.06
C GLY A 425 0.73 -21.17 -42.98
N ARG A 426 0.14 -20.00 -43.28
CA ARG A 426 0.03 -18.82 -42.42
C ARG A 426 -0.67 -19.10 -41.08
N LEU A 427 -1.69 -19.96 -41.04
CA LEU A 427 -2.42 -20.26 -39.79
C LEU A 427 -1.50 -20.93 -38.76
N GLU A 428 -0.71 -21.90 -39.19
CA GLU A 428 0.24 -22.61 -38.33
C GLU A 428 1.43 -21.73 -37.93
N ALA A 429 1.88 -20.83 -38.81
CA ALA A 429 2.87 -19.82 -38.46
C ALA A 429 2.38 -18.87 -37.35
N PHE A 430 1.15 -18.33 -37.46
CA PHE A 430 0.56 -17.51 -36.40
C PHE A 430 0.34 -18.28 -35.08
N ARG A 431 -0.10 -19.55 -35.16
CA ARG A 431 -0.23 -20.46 -33.99
C ARG A 431 1.10 -20.84 -33.34
N ASN A 432 2.22 -20.63 -34.05
CA ASN A 432 3.58 -20.77 -33.54
C ASN A 432 4.24 -19.38 -33.28
N PHE A 433 3.44 -18.31 -33.14
CA PHE A 433 3.88 -16.96 -32.82
C PHE A 433 4.93 -16.38 -33.80
N GLN A 434 4.83 -16.74 -35.08
CA GLN A 434 5.69 -16.24 -36.15
C GLN A 434 4.94 -15.28 -37.07
N ILE A 435 5.62 -14.26 -37.58
CA ILE A 435 5.11 -13.42 -38.67
C ILE A 435 5.34 -14.16 -40.00
N PRO A 436 4.29 -14.59 -40.72
CA PRO A 436 4.46 -15.36 -41.94
C PRO A 436 5.19 -14.54 -43.02
N ARG A 437 6.09 -15.20 -43.76
CA ARG A 437 6.69 -14.62 -44.97
C ARG A 437 6.00 -15.13 -46.22
N THR A 438 6.14 -14.38 -47.31
CA THR A 438 5.48 -14.69 -48.57
C THR A 438 6.33 -14.17 -49.73
N LYS A 439 6.57 -15.02 -50.72
CA LYS A 439 7.48 -14.72 -51.85
C LYS A 439 6.70 -14.22 -53.05
N PHE A 440 7.19 -13.17 -53.71
CA PHE A 440 6.60 -12.72 -54.98
C PHE A 440 6.92 -13.71 -56.12
N ARG A 441 5.93 -13.95 -57.01
CA ARG A 441 6.08 -14.81 -58.20
C ARG A 441 6.95 -14.18 -59.29
N ALA A 442 6.96 -12.84 -59.37
CA ALA A 442 7.87 -12.03 -60.17
C ALA A 442 8.55 -11.00 -59.24
N ARG A 443 9.71 -10.45 -59.61
CA ARG A 443 10.33 -9.39 -58.79
C ARG A 443 9.43 -8.14 -58.79
N PRO A 444 9.05 -7.57 -57.64
CA PRO A 444 8.21 -6.37 -57.59
C PRO A 444 8.95 -5.19 -58.22
N SER A 445 8.20 -4.30 -58.88
CA SER A 445 8.78 -3.09 -59.48
C SER A 445 9.30 -2.14 -58.40
N LEU A 446 10.14 -1.18 -58.77
CA LEU A 446 10.68 -0.19 -57.82
C LEU A 446 9.56 0.70 -57.25
N ASN A 447 8.55 1.02 -58.06
CA ASN A 447 7.37 1.75 -57.59
C ASN A 447 6.46 0.87 -56.73
N GLU A 448 6.36 -0.44 -56.99
CA GLU A 448 5.62 -1.34 -56.10
C GLU A 448 6.30 -1.47 -54.73
N GLN A 449 7.63 -1.54 -54.68
CA GLN A 449 8.39 -1.59 -53.43
C GLN A 449 8.19 -0.30 -52.62
N SER A 450 8.26 0.86 -53.27
CA SER A 450 8.09 2.16 -52.62
C SER A 450 6.65 2.42 -52.18
N SER A 451 5.63 2.10 -52.99
CA SER A 451 4.21 2.16 -52.58
C SER A 451 3.92 1.27 -51.37
N ARG A 452 4.49 0.05 -51.32
CA ARG A 452 4.30 -0.87 -50.18
C ARG A 452 4.92 -0.35 -48.89
N ALA A 453 6.08 0.32 -48.97
CA ALA A 453 6.69 0.97 -47.80
C ALA A 453 5.75 2.04 -47.20
N VAL A 454 5.05 2.82 -48.04
CA VAL A 454 4.04 3.81 -47.61
C VAL A 454 2.78 3.15 -47.02
N CYS A 455 2.35 2.00 -47.57
CA CYS A 455 1.33 1.14 -46.95
C CYS A 455 1.78 0.49 -45.62
N SER A 456 2.93 0.91 -45.08
CA SER A 456 3.55 0.37 -43.87
C SER A 456 3.86 -1.14 -43.96
N GLN A 457 4.03 -1.70 -45.17
CA GLN A 457 4.43 -3.11 -45.38
C GLN A 457 5.96 -3.22 -45.51
N PHE A 458 6.52 -4.38 -45.14
CA PHE A 458 7.98 -4.60 -45.17
C PHE A 458 8.43 -5.73 -46.10
N ILE A 459 9.43 -5.43 -46.94
CA ILE A 459 10.03 -6.36 -47.91
C ILE A 459 11.53 -6.50 -47.63
N LYS A 460 12.00 -7.74 -47.44
CA LYS A 460 13.43 -8.09 -47.31
C LYS A 460 13.74 -9.28 -48.20
N GLN A 461 14.86 -9.25 -48.94
CA GLN A 461 15.33 -10.34 -49.81
C GLN A 461 14.29 -10.92 -50.80
N GLY A 462 13.30 -10.13 -51.22
CA GLY A 462 12.21 -10.58 -52.11
C GLY A 462 11.09 -11.35 -51.41
N PHE A 463 11.01 -11.30 -50.08
CA PHE A 463 9.88 -11.75 -49.27
C PHE A 463 9.15 -10.56 -48.67
N LEU A 464 7.83 -10.58 -48.79
CA LEU A 464 6.90 -9.70 -48.07
C LEU A 464 6.56 -10.36 -46.73
N HIS A 465 6.71 -9.61 -45.63
CA HIS A 465 6.27 -10.05 -44.30
C HIS A 465 4.78 -9.74 -44.14
N VAL A 466 4.00 -10.67 -43.58
CA VAL A 466 2.54 -10.53 -43.41
C VAL A 466 2.24 -9.79 -42.11
N GLY A 467 2.54 -8.49 -42.11
CA GLY A 467 2.33 -7.55 -41.02
C GLY A 467 2.71 -6.12 -41.43
N ASN A 468 2.40 -5.15 -40.58
CA ASN A 468 2.69 -3.74 -40.82
C ASN A 468 3.77 -3.25 -39.85
N TRP A 469 4.71 -2.42 -40.31
CA TRP A 469 5.72 -1.83 -39.44
C TRP A 469 5.10 -0.69 -38.61
N LEU A 470 5.23 -0.81 -37.29
CA LEU A 470 4.70 0.10 -36.27
C LEU A 470 5.84 0.68 -35.45
N SER A 471 5.68 1.92 -35.00
CA SER A 471 6.54 2.48 -33.96
C SER A 471 6.22 1.87 -32.59
N THR A 472 7.18 1.93 -31.66
CA THR A 472 6.97 1.57 -30.25
C THR A 472 5.77 2.27 -29.59
N ASN A 473 5.43 3.50 -30.02
CA ASN A 473 4.26 4.28 -29.58
C ASN A 473 2.91 3.68 -30.00
N GLU A 474 2.85 3.08 -31.19
CA GLU A 474 1.64 2.42 -31.71
C GLU A 474 1.52 1.00 -31.16
N LEU A 475 2.65 0.30 -31.02
CA LEU A 475 2.72 -1.04 -30.45
C LEU A 475 2.35 -1.03 -28.95
N SER A 476 2.83 -0.05 -28.16
CA SER A 476 2.47 0.10 -26.75
C SER A 476 0.98 0.40 -26.53
N MET A 477 0.32 1.04 -27.50
CA MET A 477 -1.11 1.33 -27.45
C MET A 477 -1.96 0.06 -27.64
N ILE A 478 -1.60 -0.82 -28.59
CA ILE A 478 -2.35 -2.05 -28.88
C ILE A 478 -1.96 -3.23 -27.98
N ALA A 479 -0.74 -3.24 -27.45
CA ALA A 479 -0.25 -4.22 -26.48
C ALA A 479 -0.37 -3.74 -25.01
N GLY A 480 -1.07 -2.63 -24.79
CA GLY A 480 -1.27 -2.02 -23.48
C GLY A 480 -2.02 -2.93 -22.50
N LEU A 481 -1.85 -2.66 -21.21
CA LEU A 481 -2.60 -3.30 -20.14
C LEU A 481 -3.86 -2.48 -19.78
N PRO A 482 -4.91 -3.12 -19.24
CA PRO A 482 -6.08 -2.45 -18.66
C PRO A 482 -5.72 -1.30 -17.70
N GLN A 483 -6.52 -0.23 -17.72
CA GLN A 483 -6.39 0.89 -16.78
C GLN A 483 -7.15 0.64 -15.46
N LYS A 484 -8.15 -0.23 -15.46
CA LYS A 484 -9.05 -0.56 -14.35
C LYS A 484 -8.90 -2.03 -13.95
N GLU A 485 -9.48 -2.36 -12.79
CA GLU A 485 -9.69 -3.75 -12.41
C GLU A 485 -10.69 -4.43 -13.32
N ILE A 486 -10.40 -5.67 -13.72
CA ILE A 486 -11.24 -6.50 -14.58
C ILE A 486 -11.20 -7.96 -14.10
N VAL A 487 -12.16 -8.76 -14.54
CA VAL A 487 -12.20 -10.18 -14.19
C VAL A 487 -11.00 -10.92 -14.82
N GLY A 488 -10.09 -11.41 -13.97
CA GLY A 488 -8.87 -12.13 -14.37
C GLY A 488 -7.56 -11.34 -14.23
N LEU A 489 -7.62 -10.05 -13.87
CA LEU A 489 -6.46 -9.18 -13.64
C LEU A 489 -6.77 -8.18 -12.52
N GLY A 490 -6.21 -8.41 -11.33
CA GLY A 490 -6.45 -7.57 -10.15
C GLY A 490 -5.77 -6.20 -10.27
N LEU A 491 -6.41 -5.16 -9.72
CA LEU A 491 -5.81 -3.83 -9.61
C LEU A 491 -5.50 -3.55 -8.14
N ARG A 492 -4.22 -3.34 -7.83
CA ARG A 492 -3.76 -3.07 -6.46
C ARG A 492 -3.34 -1.62 -6.32
N GLU A 493 -4.04 -0.87 -5.48
CA GLU A 493 -3.55 0.43 -4.99
C GLU A 493 -2.26 0.23 -4.20
N GLU A 494 -1.24 1.05 -4.45
CA GLU A 494 0.00 1.08 -3.69
C GLU A 494 0.51 2.52 -3.58
N VAL A 495 1.19 2.84 -2.49
CA VAL A 495 1.73 4.20 -2.23
C VAL A 495 3.18 4.08 -1.77
N ASP A 496 4.04 4.97 -2.26
CA ASP A 496 5.46 4.96 -1.91
C ASP A 496 5.71 5.33 -0.44
N PHE A 497 6.46 4.46 0.25
CA PHE A 497 7.00 4.69 1.59
C PHE A 497 8.52 4.93 1.54
N GLY A 498 9.14 5.17 2.70
CA GLY A 498 10.59 5.24 2.80
C GLY A 498 11.25 3.90 2.47
N LEU A 499 12.38 3.96 1.76
CA LEU A 499 13.24 2.81 1.45
C LEU A 499 14.61 2.87 2.15
N ASN A 500 14.96 4.04 2.71
CA ASN A 500 16.23 4.29 3.36
C ASN A 500 16.02 4.44 4.88
N PHE A 501 16.79 3.68 5.65
CA PHE A 501 16.74 3.65 7.12
C PHE A 501 18.12 3.38 7.69
N THR A 502 18.30 3.63 8.99
CA THR A 502 19.58 3.42 9.66
C THR A 502 19.89 1.93 9.78
N THR A 503 20.89 1.45 9.04
CA THR A 503 21.39 0.07 9.10
C THR A 503 22.56 -0.10 10.07
N ASP A 504 23.18 1.00 10.50
CA ASP A 504 24.41 1.02 11.30
C ASP A 504 24.14 0.82 12.80
N ILE A 505 23.46 -0.28 13.13
CA ILE A 505 23.10 -0.69 14.49
C ILE A 505 24.01 -1.86 14.89
N PRO A 506 24.72 -1.82 16.03
CA PRO A 506 25.53 -2.96 16.50
C PRO A 506 24.68 -4.22 16.68
N LYS A 507 25.17 -5.40 16.24
CA LYS A 507 24.40 -6.66 16.26
C LYS A 507 23.72 -6.96 17.61
N ALA A 508 24.40 -6.71 18.73
CA ALA A 508 23.86 -6.92 20.08
C ALA A 508 22.72 -5.94 20.50
N LYS A 509 22.36 -4.99 19.63
CA LYS A 509 21.26 -4.03 19.78
C LYS A 509 20.22 -4.12 18.66
N GLN A 510 20.34 -5.08 17.74
CA GLN A 510 19.39 -5.26 16.64
C GLN A 510 18.20 -6.09 17.11
N ILE A 511 16.99 -5.54 16.97
CA ILE A 511 15.71 -6.27 17.07
C ILE A 511 15.17 -6.42 15.65
N GLU A 512 15.05 -7.64 15.13
CA GLU A 512 14.59 -7.86 13.76
C GLU A 512 13.06 -7.69 13.69
N LEU A 513 12.56 -6.70 12.94
CA LEU A 513 11.11 -6.55 12.77
C LEU A 513 10.59 -7.43 11.63
N GLY A 514 11.36 -7.54 10.55
CA GLY A 514 10.99 -8.27 9.34
C GLY A 514 11.68 -7.70 8.12
N ASN A 515 11.03 -7.73 6.95
CA ASN A 515 11.62 -7.33 5.68
C ASN A 515 11.03 -6.05 5.11
N LEU A 516 11.86 -5.22 4.47
CA LEU A 516 11.41 -4.01 3.78
C LEU A 516 10.45 -4.39 2.64
N VAL A 517 9.40 -3.60 2.45
CA VAL A 517 8.48 -3.73 1.32
C VAL A 517 8.65 -2.51 0.42
N GLN A 518 8.81 -2.75 -0.88
CA GLN A 518 8.89 -1.72 -1.92
C GLN A 518 7.82 -1.98 -2.96
N SER A 519 6.95 -0.99 -3.20
CA SER A 519 5.82 -1.10 -4.13
C SER A 519 5.06 -2.42 -3.90
N GLY A 520 4.72 -2.74 -2.66
CA GLY A 520 4.03 -3.98 -2.31
C GLY A 520 4.80 -5.30 -2.40
N THR A 521 6.03 -5.30 -2.93
CA THR A 521 6.92 -6.48 -3.01
C THR A 521 7.83 -6.56 -1.79
N VAL A 522 7.89 -7.73 -1.14
CA VAL A 522 8.75 -7.98 0.01
C VAL A 522 10.19 -8.23 -0.45
N LEU A 523 11.13 -7.43 0.07
CA LEU A 523 12.56 -7.55 -0.22
C LEU A 523 13.24 -8.45 0.82
N ALA A 524 13.24 -9.76 0.54
CA ALA A 524 13.74 -10.79 1.46
C ALA A 524 15.21 -10.58 1.91
N GLU A 525 16.04 -9.98 1.06
CA GLU A 525 17.46 -9.68 1.34
C GLU A 525 17.67 -8.38 2.16
N ILE A 526 16.60 -7.61 2.43
CA ILE A 526 16.67 -6.34 3.18
C ILE A 526 15.86 -6.47 4.48
N PRO A 527 16.47 -7.02 5.55
CA PRO A 527 15.87 -7.02 6.88
C PRO A 527 15.86 -5.61 7.49
N VAL A 528 14.78 -5.28 8.18
CA VAL A 528 14.56 -4.02 8.90
C VAL A 528 14.73 -4.29 10.39
N TYR A 529 15.67 -3.56 11.00
CA TYR A 529 15.98 -3.67 12.43
C TYR A 529 15.52 -2.42 13.19
N LEU A 530 15.01 -2.64 14.40
CA LEU A 530 14.85 -1.60 15.42
C LEU A 530 16.09 -1.61 16.34
N ASP A 531 16.60 -0.42 16.65
CA ASP A 531 17.63 -0.27 17.68
C ASP A 531 17.02 -0.47 19.08
N LYS A 532 17.53 -1.44 19.84
CA LYS A 532 17.15 -1.74 21.23
C LYS A 532 17.25 -0.51 22.15
N ASP A 533 18.12 0.46 21.87
CA ASP A 533 18.18 1.71 22.65
C ASP A 533 16.90 2.55 22.51
N ASN A 534 16.21 2.48 21.36
CA ASN A 534 14.94 3.20 21.12
C ASN A 534 13.76 2.65 21.94
N LEU A 535 13.85 1.43 22.50
CA LEU A 535 12.82 0.90 23.40
C LEU A 535 12.63 1.79 24.65
N ASN A 536 13.70 2.41 25.15
CA ASN A 536 13.67 3.36 26.27
C ASN A 536 12.91 4.67 25.93
N LYS A 537 12.51 4.87 24.68
CA LYS A 537 11.72 6.02 24.22
C LYS A 537 10.25 5.64 23.95
N HIS A 538 9.86 4.43 24.37
CA HIS A 538 8.52 3.82 24.22
C HIS A 538 8.09 3.54 22.77
N THR A 539 7.21 2.55 22.63
CA THR A 539 6.66 2.09 21.35
C THR A 539 5.14 2.10 21.40
N PHE A 540 4.50 2.53 20.31
CA PHE A 540 3.06 2.41 20.10
C PHE A 540 2.78 1.41 18.97
N VAL A 541 1.88 0.47 19.19
CA VAL A 541 1.46 -0.54 18.20
C VAL A 541 -0.05 -0.45 18.00
N THR A 542 -0.50 -0.34 16.75
CA THR A 542 -1.93 -0.26 16.44
C THR A 542 -2.32 -1.01 15.17
N GLY A 543 -3.64 -1.21 14.99
CA GLY A 543 -4.23 -2.06 13.96
C GLY A 543 -5.48 -2.79 14.44
N VAL A 544 -6.34 -3.20 13.50
CA VAL A 544 -7.55 -3.99 13.81
C VAL A 544 -7.21 -5.37 14.40
N THR A 545 -8.22 -6.08 14.93
CA THR A 545 -8.07 -7.49 15.33
C THR A 545 -7.67 -8.35 14.13
N GLY A 546 -6.76 -9.32 14.34
CA GLY A 546 -6.23 -10.18 13.27
C GLY A 546 -5.18 -9.56 12.36
N SER A 547 -4.82 -8.28 12.54
CA SER A 547 -3.90 -7.58 11.61
C SER A 547 -2.41 -7.90 11.79
N GLY A 548 -1.98 -8.40 12.96
CA GLY A 548 -0.56 -8.73 13.24
C GLY A 548 0.06 -8.04 14.47
N LYS A 549 -0.71 -7.24 15.22
CA LYS A 549 -0.25 -6.54 16.45
C LYS A 549 0.45 -7.46 17.46
N THR A 550 -0.24 -8.50 17.92
CA THR A 550 0.27 -9.39 18.98
C THR A 550 1.53 -10.13 18.54
N THR A 551 1.56 -10.62 17.29
CA THR A 551 2.72 -11.26 16.67
C THR A 551 3.93 -10.31 16.62
N THR A 552 3.71 -9.03 16.31
CA THR A 552 4.75 -7.98 16.36
C THR A 552 5.28 -7.78 17.77
N CYS A 553 4.38 -7.71 18.75
CA CYS A 553 4.74 -7.51 20.14
C CYS A 553 5.55 -8.69 20.69
N GLN A 554 5.11 -9.92 20.42
CA GLN A 554 5.85 -11.14 20.75
C GLN A 554 7.23 -11.16 20.07
N LYS A 555 7.35 -10.77 18.80
CA LYS A 555 8.65 -10.65 18.12
C LYS A 555 9.59 -9.67 18.85
N ILE A 556 9.08 -8.48 19.22
CA ILE A 556 9.88 -7.48 19.96
C ILE A 556 10.29 -8.01 21.34
N LEU A 557 9.39 -8.63 22.09
CA LEU A 557 9.70 -9.19 23.42
C LEU A 557 10.78 -10.28 23.32
N LEU A 558 10.63 -11.24 22.40
CA LEU A 558 11.57 -12.33 22.18
C LEU A 558 12.97 -11.83 21.78
N ASP A 559 13.06 -11.02 20.73
CA ASP A 559 14.34 -10.48 20.23
C ASP A 559 14.95 -9.43 21.17
N SER A 560 14.18 -8.86 22.11
CA SER A 560 14.73 -7.92 23.08
C SER A 560 15.64 -8.58 24.10
N GLU A 561 15.46 -9.87 24.42
CA GLU A 561 16.15 -10.56 25.53
C GLU A 561 16.07 -9.84 26.89
N LEU A 562 15.06 -8.98 27.10
CA LEU A 562 14.85 -8.26 28.36
C LEU A 562 13.77 -8.93 29.23
N PRO A 563 13.84 -8.81 30.57
CA PRO A 563 12.70 -9.02 31.45
C PRO A 563 11.51 -8.15 31.01
N PHE A 564 10.30 -8.68 31.16
CA PHE A 564 9.09 -7.99 30.72
C PHE A 564 7.87 -8.35 31.56
N LEU A 565 6.90 -7.44 31.59
CA LEU A 565 5.57 -7.65 32.12
C LEU A 565 4.53 -7.26 31.07
N VAL A 566 3.79 -8.26 30.58
CA VAL A 566 2.63 -8.07 29.69
C VAL A 566 1.37 -7.95 30.53
N ILE A 567 0.53 -6.97 30.23
CA ILE A 567 -0.85 -6.90 30.74
C ILE A 567 -1.79 -7.12 29.56
N GLU A 568 -2.53 -8.22 29.59
CA GLU A 568 -3.44 -8.68 28.53
C GLU A 568 -4.90 -8.66 29.02
N PRO A 569 -5.71 -7.61 28.70
CA PRO A 569 -7.02 -7.49 29.32
C PRO A 569 -8.11 -8.46 28.84
N ALA A 570 -8.02 -9.04 27.64
CA ALA A 570 -9.21 -9.62 26.99
C ALA A 570 -8.99 -10.95 26.24
N LYS A 571 -7.76 -11.46 26.20
CA LYS A 571 -7.39 -12.70 25.51
C LYS A 571 -6.28 -13.41 26.30
N THR A 572 -5.70 -14.44 25.70
CA THR A 572 -4.62 -15.29 26.23
C THR A 572 -3.52 -15.54 25.18
N GLU A 573 -3.31 -14.61 24.24
CA GLU A 573 -2.43 -14.78 23.09
C GLU A 573 -0.95 -14.88 23.48
N TYR A 574 -0.55 -14.37 24.65
CA TYR A 574 0.84 -14.42 25.13
C TYR A 574 1.22 -15.74 25.84
N ARG A 575 0.27 -16.67 26.07
CA ARG A 575 0.57 -18.02 26.64
C ARG A 575 1.61 -18.80 25.85
N ILE A 576 1.65 -18.61 24.54
CA ILE A 576 2.59 -19.28 23.63
C ILE A 576 4.07 -19.03 23.99
N LEU A 577 4.38 -17.96 24.74
CA LEU A 577 5.74 -17.70 25.22
C LEU A 577 6.25 -18.78 26.18
N ASN A 578 5.36 -19.49 26.88
CA ASN A 578 5.68 -20.66 27.72
C ASN A 578 6.10 -21.92 26.91
N ARG A 579 6.11 -21.85 25.57
CA ARG A 579 6.72 -22.87 24.70
C ARG A 579 8.13 -22.49 24.22
N ILE A 580 8.58 -21.26 24.50
CA ILE A 580 9.90 -20.73 24.15
C ILE A 580 10.77 -20.55 25.40
N TYR A 581 10.16 -20.20 26.52
CA TYR A 581 10.80 -20.01 27.82
C TYR A 581 10.11 -20.89 28.87
N ASP A 582 10.89 -21.64 29.65
CA ASP A 582 10.38 -22.52 30.72
C ASP A 582 10.04 -21.77 32.02
N ASP A 583 10.32 -20.45 32.09
CA ASP A 583 10.29 -19.62 33.31
C ASP A 583 9.27 -18.47 33.29
N VAL A 584 8.28 -18.50 32.39
CA VAL A 584 7.27 -17.42 32.27
C VAL A 584 6.22 -17.53 33.38
N LEU A 585 6.06 -16.49 34.19
CA LEU A 585 5.00 -16.40 35.19
C LEU A 585 3.72 -15.83 34.55
N ILE A 586 2.75 -16.69 34.26
CA ILE A 586 1.45 -16.29 33.70
C ILE A 586 0.39 -16.34 34.81
N PHE A 587 -0.17 -15.18 35.16
CA PHE A 587 -1.19 -15.04 36.20
C PHE A 587 -2.57 -14.81 35.59
N THR A 588 -3.55 -15.59 36.02
CA THR A 588 -4.95 -15.52 35.58
C THR A 588 -5.79 -14.71 36.57
N LEU A 589 -5.82 -13.38 36.40
CA LEU A 589 -6.48 -12.45 37.31
C LEU A 589 -8.00 -12.66 37.27
N GLY A 590 -8.58 -12.99 38.44
CA GLY A 590 -9.99 -13.36 38.57
C GLY A 590 -10.28 -14.87 38.46
N LYS A 591 -9.28 -15.72 38.20
CA LYS A 591 -9.42 -17.19 38.14
C LYS A 591 -8.44 -17.87 39.09
N ASP A 592 -8.83 -17.94 40.37
CA ASP A 592 -7.96 -18.40 41.46
C ASP A 592 -7.54 -19.88 41.36
N THR A 593 -8.36 -20.69 40.68
CA THR A 593 -8.15 -22.13 40.50
C THR A 593 -7.02 -22.48 39.55
N VAL A 594 -6.53 -21.53 38.75
CA VAL A 594 -5.44 -21.74 37.78
C VAL A 594 -4.18 -21.10 38.33
N ALA A 595 -3.90 -19.85 37.98
CA ALA A 595 -2.69 -19.13 38.36
C ALA A 595 -3.05 -17.84 39.12
N PRO A 596 -3.33 -17.94 40.44
CA PRO A 596 -3.86 -16.84 41.23
C PRO A 596 -2.89 -15.65 41.31
N PHE A 597 -3.41 -14.42 41.27
CA PHE A 597 -2.65 -13.20 41.55
C PHE A 597 -3.02 -12.68 42.94
N ARG A 598 -2.10 -11.97 43.62
CA ARG A 598 -2.29 -11.44 44.97
C ARG A 598 -1.71 -10.03 45.07
N LEU A 599 -2.55 -9.06 45.38
CA LEU A 599 -2.20 -7.64 45.47
C LEU A 599 -2.97 -6.99 46.63
N ASN A 600 -2.27 -6.28 47.51
CA ASN A 600 -2.88 -5.33 48.43
C ASN A 600 -2.65 -3.92 47.88
N PRO A 601 -3.67 -3.20 47.38
CA PRO A 601 -3.51 -1.83 46.88
C PRO A 601 -2.90 -0.85 47.90
N PHE A 602 -3.07 -1.11 49.20
CA PHE A 602 -2.61 -0.28 50.32
C PHE A 602 -1.23 -0.67 50.86
N GLU A 603 -0.59 -1.71 50.34
CA GLU A 603 0.82 -1.98 50.65
C GLU A 603 1.70 -1.07 49.79
N PHE A 604 2.51 -0.25 50.44
CA PHE A 604 3.44 0.68 49.79
C PHE A 604 4.89 0.35 50.12
N PHE A 605 5.81 0.89 49.34
CA PHE A 605 7.25 0.66 49.50
C PHE A 605 7.91 1.67 50.46
N PRO A 606 9.05 1.33 51.10
CA PRO A 606 9.69 2.20 52.09
C PRO A 606 10.08 3.61 51.64
N HIS A 607 10.22 3.86 50.33
CA HIS A 607 10.54 5.18 49.78
C HIS A 607 9.29 6.01 49.40
N GLU A 608 8.10 5.42 49.37
CA GLU A 608 6.85 6.14 49.11
C GLU A 608 6.38 6.90 50.35
N SER A 609 5.64 8.00 50.13
CA SER A 609 4.83 8.60 51.18
C SER A 609 3.41 8.03 51.15
N ILE A 610 2.77 7.88 52.31
CA ILE A 610 1.37 7.45 52.42
C ILE A 610 0.46 8.35 51.58
N THR A 611 0.70 9.67 51.55
CA THR A 611 -0.04 10.61 50.70
C THR A 611 0.06 10.27 49.22
N SER A 612 1.28 10.06 48.70
CA SER A 612 1.47 9.67 47.28
C SER A 612 0.74 8.36 46.95
N ARG A 613 0.72 7.40 47.88
CA ARG A 613 -0.03 6.15 47.70
C ARG A 613 -1.55 6.37 47.71
N VAL A 614 -2.05 7.22 48.60
CA VAL A 614 -3.49 7.57 48.68
C VAL A 614 -3.94 8.27 47.39
N ASP A 615 -3.17 9.23 46.90
CA ASP A 615 -3.44 9.95 45.65
C ASP A 615 -3.52 8.98 44.46
N MET A 616 -2.62 7.99 44.40
CA MET A 616 -2.61 6.96 43.36
C MET A 616 -3.80 6.00 43.42
N ILE A 617 -4.21 5.58 44.63
CA ILE A 617 -5.41 4.75 44.81
C ILE A 617 -6.66 5.54 44.40
N LYS A 618 -6.74 6.82 44.79
CA LYS A 618 -7.82 7.74 44.42
C LYS A 618 -7.89 7.93 42.90
N ALA A 619 -6.78 8.24 42.24
CA ALA A 619 -6.72 8.39 40.79
C ALA A 619 -7.14 7.09 40.06
N SER A 620 -6.74 5.92 40.57
CA SER A 620 -7.18 4.61 40.03
C SER A 620 -8.72 4.45 40.13
N ILE A 621 -9.31 4.87 41.25
CA ILE A 621 -10.77 4.82 41.49
C ILE A 621 -11.51 5.82 40.60
N GLU A 622 -11.00 7.05 40.46
CA GLU A 622 -11.61 8.12 39.63
C GLU A 622 -11.48 7.86 38.12
N ALA A 623 -10.43 7.15 37.67
CA ALA A 623 -10.32 6.69 36.28
C ALA A 623 -11.29 5.54 35.96
N ALA A 624 -11.57 4.67 36.94
CA ALA A 624 -12.38 3.48 36.76
C ALA A 624 -13.90 3.71 36.91
N PHE A 625 -14.30 4.62 37.81
CA PHE A 625 -15.71 4.80 38.18
C PHE A 625 -16.17 6.25 38.07
N ASP A 626 -17.30 6.47 37.41
CA ASP A 626 -18.02 7.74 37.53
C ASP A 626 -18.55 7.89 38.96
N MET A 627 -18.14 8.99 39.60
CA MET A 627 -18.42 9.32 41.00
C MET A 627 -18.80 10.79 41.16
N GLU A 628 -19.67 11.07 42.13
CA GLU A 628 -19.97 12.44 42.54
C GLU A 628 -18.77 13.07 43.26
N ALA A 629 -18.59 14.39 43.14
CA ALA A 629 -17.39 15.11 43.58
C ALA A 629 -17.03 14.91 45.08
N ALA A 630 -18.00 14.58 45.94
CA ALA A 630 -17.77 14.30 47.36
C ALA A 630 -17.22 12.88 47.62
N ILE A 631 -17.55 11.90 46.78
CA ILE A 631 -17.22 10.49 47.01
C ILE A 631 -15.70 10.24 47.05
N PRO A 632 -14.88 10.74 46.09
CA PRO A 632 -13.42 10.56 46.16
C PRO A 632 -12.79 11.15 47.42
N GLN A 633 -13.32 12.27 47.93
CA GLN A 633 -12.85 12.92 49.17
C GLN A 633 -13.22 12.12 50.43
N ILE A 634 -14.40 11.48 50.44
CA ILE A 634 -14.82 10.54 51.48
C ILE A 634 -13.91 9.30 51.48
N ILE A 635 -13.65 8.73 50.30
CA ILE A 635 -12.76 7.57 50.13
C ILE A 635 -11.34 7.91 50.59
N GLU A 636 -10.77 9.02 50.13
CA GLU A 636 -9.45 9.52 50.56
C GLU A 636 -9.35 9.64 52.09
N SER A 637 -10.34 10.28 52.71
CA SER A 637 -10.43 10.43 54.18
C SER A 637 -10.51 9.07 54.89
N ALA A 638 -11.24 8.11 54.34
CA ALA A 638 -11.34 6.76 54.89
C ALA A 638 -10.05 5.96 54.75
N ILE A 639 -9.30 6.11 53.65
CA ILE A 639 -7.98 5.46 53.47
C ILE A 639 -7.00 5.97 54.52
N TYR A 640 -6.91 7.29 54.74
CA TYR A 640 -6.05 7.87 55.78
C TYR A 640 -6.41 7.34 57.19
N ALA A 641 -7.70 7.24 57.50
CA ALA A 641 -8.15 6.68 58.77
C ALA A 641 -7.84 5.18 58.92
N CYS A 642 -7.87 4.40 57.83
CA CYS A 642 -7.42 3.00 57.85
C CYS A 642 -5.93 2.88 58.18
N TYR A 643 -5.06 3.69 57.57
CA TYR A 643 -3.63 3.70 57.91
C TYR A 643 -3.39 4.03 59.39
N GLN A 644 -4.16 4.97 59.97
CA GLN A 644 -4.08 5.32 61.38
C GLN A 644 -4.46 4.16 62.32
N ASP A 645 -5.53 3.40 62.01
CA ASP A 645 -5.93 2.19 62.76
C ASP A 645 -4.84 1.08 62.74
N TYR A 646 -4.06 1.03 61.67
CA TYR A 646 -2.88 0.16 61.52
C TYR A 646 -1.59 0.74 62.14
N GLY A 647 -1.68 1.91 62.81
CA GLY A 647 -0.60 2.51 63.58
C GLY A 647 0.34 3.42 62.79
N TRP A 648 0.00 3.79 61.55
CA TRP A 648 0.81 4.71 60.74
C TRP A 648 0.60 6.16 61.14
N ASN A 649 1.70 6.88 61.33
CA ASN A 649 1.71 8.34 61.40
C ASN A 649 1.91 8.91 59.99
N ILE A 650 0.86 9.54 59.45
CA ILE A 650 0.83 10.08 58.08
C ILE A 650 1.93 11.12 57.84
N SER A 651 2.23 12.00 58.81
CA SER A 651 3.19 13.09 58.62
C SER A 651 4.65 12.67 58.78
N GLN A 652 4.90 11.56 59.48
CA GLN A 652 6.25 11.02 59.71
C GLN A 652 6.56 9.78 58.86
N ASN A 653 5.56 9.26 58.12
CA ASN A 653 5.65 8.07 57.28
C ASN A 653 6.19 6.82 58.03
N CYS A 654 5.87 6.71 59.32
CA CYS A 654 6.37 5.67 60.21
C CYS A 654 5.23 4.91 60.90
N ASN A 655 5.48 3.67 61.31
CA ASN A 655 4.50 2.86 62.03
C ASN A 655 4.87 2.74 63.52
N THR A 656 3.87 2.87 64.39
CA THR A 656 4.01 2.85 65.86
C THR A 656 3.61 1.51 66.49
N LYS A 657 2.94 0.64 65.73
CA LYS A 657 2.37 -0.65 66.15
C LYS A 657 3.25 -1.84 65.74
N TYR A 658 3.97 -1.70 64.63
CA TYR A 658 4.85 -2.73 64.07
C TYR A 658 6.29 -2.18 63.94
N PRO A 659 7.31 -2.77 64.61
CA PRO A 659 8.68 -2.26 64.57
C PRO A 659 9.35 -2.30 63.18
N ALA A 660 8.99 -3.29 62.36
CA ALA A 660 9.49 -3.48 61.00
C ALA A 660 8.29 -3.70 60.06
N PRO A 661 7.53 -2.64 59.70
CA PRO A 661 6.21 -2.78 59.07
C PRO A 661 6.25 -3.40 57.65
N PHE A 662 7.38 -3.26 56.95
CA PHE A 662 7.61 -3.81 55.61
C PHE A 662 8.20 -5.22 55.60
N ALA A 663 8.53 -5.80 56.77
CA ALA A 663 9.18 -7.11 56.84
C ALA A 663 8.22 -8.25 56.44
N ASP A 664 8.79 -9.33 55.92
CA ASP A 664 8.05 -10.55 55.57
C ASP A 664 7.27 -11.13 56.77
N GLY A 665 6.03 -11.58 56.52
CA GLY A 665 5.11 -12.06 57.56
C GLY A 665 4.49 -10.97 58.45
N VAL A 666 4.86 -9.69 58.28
CA VAL A 666 4.25 -8.57 59.00
C VAL A 666 3.05 -8.01 58.22
N TYR A 667 1.96 -7.74 58.93
CA TYR A 667 0.68 -7.28 58.39
C TYR A 667 0.38 -5.84 58.86
N ALA A 668 1.17 -4.89 58.36
CA ALA A 668 1.09 -3.49 58.77
C ALA A 668 0.15 -2.62 57.92
N PHE A 669 -0.47 -3.16 56.88
CA PHE A 669 -1.25 -2.41 55.89
C PHE A 669 -2.74 -2.77 55.95
N PRO A 670 -3.65 -1.81 55.72
CA PRO A 670 -5.09 -2.08 55.66
C PRO A 670 -5.48 -2.86 54.39
N THR A 671 -6.72 -3.33 54.32
CA THR A 671 -7.28 -4.01 53.14
C THR A 671 -8.53 -3.31 52.58
N LEU A 672 -9.12 -3.83 51.49
CA LEU A 672 -10.35 -3.28 50.91
C LEU A 672 -11.54 -3.40 51.87
N THR A 673 -11.64 -4.49 52.62
CA THR A 673 -12.64 -4.67 53.68
C THR A 673 -12.49 -3.61 54.78
N ASP A 674 -11.27 -3.25 55.17
CA ASP A 674 -11.05 -2.16 56.13
C ASP A 674 -11.55 -0.82 55.58
N LEU A 675 -11.26 -0.50 54.30
CA LEU A 675 -11.75 0.71 53.65
C LEU A 675 -13.28 0.79 53.60
N ILE A 676 -13.96 -0.30 53.25
CA ILE A 676 -15.43 -0.36 53.22
C ILE A 676 -16.00 -0.05 54.61
N ASN A 677 -15.49 -0.73 55.65
CA ASN A 677 -15.95 -0.54 57.02
C ASN A 677 -15.68 0.90 57.51
N LYS A 678 -14.49 1.45 57.24
CA LYS A 678 -14.12 2.81 57.66
C LYS A 678 -14.90 3.89 56.93
N THR A 679 -15.32 3.65 55.69
CA THR A 679 -16.15 4.58 54.91
C THR A 679 -17.47 4.88 55.62
N GLU A 680 -18.15 3.86 56.15
CA GLU A 680 -19.41 4.03 56.90
C GLU A 680 -19.20 4.95 58.11
N GLU A 681 -18.11 4.76 58.88
CA GLU A 681 -17.76 5.66 59.99
C GLU A 681 -17.46 7.11 59.56
N VAL A 682 -16.82 7.31 58.42
CA VAL A 682 -16.42 8.65 57.93
C VAL A 682 -17.64 9.44 57.46
N VAL A 683 -18.55 8.80 56.71
CA VAL A 683 -19.79 9.45 56.25
C VAL A 683 -20.68 9.87 57.42
N GLU A 684 -20.76 9.04 58.46
CA GLU A 684 -21.52 9.36 59.68
C GLU A 684 -20.99 10.62 60.40
N LYS A 685 -19.66 10.80 60.41
CA LYS A 685 -18.96 11.92 61.08
C LYS A 685 -18.99 13.24 60.28
N GLN A 686 -19.17 13.22 58.97
CA GLN A 686 -19.12 14.43 58.12
C GLN A 686 -20.37 15.34 58.20
N GLY A 687 -21.42 14.94 58.93
CA GLY A 687 -22.55 15.83 59.23
C GLY A 687 -23.56 16.06 58.09
N PHE A 688 -23.53 15.22 57.04
CA PHE A 688 -24.58 15.16 56.03
C PHE A 688 -25.95 14.80 56.64
N ASP A 689 -27.05 15.12 55.94
CA ASP A 689 -28.37 14.63 56.33
C ASP A 689 -28.53 13.11 56.07
N GLU A 690 -29.50 12.51 56.75
CA GLU A 690 -29.80 11.07 56.70
C GLU A 690 -29.96 10.49 55.28
N ARG A 691 -30.44 11.28 54.31
CA ARG A 691 -30.62 10.79 52.95
C ARG A 691 -29.28 10.77 52.22
N LEU A 692 -28.55 11.89 52.22
CA LEU A 692 -27.23 11.97 51.59
C LEU A 692 -26.24 10.97 52.20
N LYS A 693 -26.29 10.73 53.52
CA LYS A 693 -25.51 9.65 54.16
C LYS A 693 -25.77 8.27 53.54
N ARG A 694 -27.05 7.89 53.42
CA ARG A 694 -27.46 6.58 52.87
C ARG A 694 -27.12 6.45 51.40
N ASP A 695 -27.32 7.53 50.63
CA ASP A 695 -27.00 7.58 49.21
C ASP A 695 -25.47 7.40 49.00
N TYR A 696 -24.62 8.09 49.76
CA TYR A 696 -23.15 7.91 49.68
C TYR A 696 -22.68 6.53 50.17
N ILE A 697 -23.16 6.04 51.33
CA ILE A 697 -22.79 4.72 51.86
C ILE A 697 -23.18 3.63 50.85
N GLY A 698 -24.42 3.65 50.35
CA GLY A 698 -24.88 2.69 49.34
C GLY A 698 -24.07 2.76 48.04
N SER A 699 -23.78 3.97 47.56
CA SER A 699 -23.04 4.23 46.33
C SER A 699 -21.58 3.75 46.40
N ILE A 700 -20.87 3.99 47.51
CA ILE A 700 -19.48 3.54 47.70
C ILE A 700 -19.45 2.02 47.93
N ARG A 701 -20.31 1.51 48.82
CA ARG A 701 -20.37 0.09 49.16
C ARG A 701 -20.70 -0.78 47.95
N ALA A 702 -21.64 -0.36 47.09
CA ALA A 702 -21.96 -1.10 45.87
C ALA A 702 -20.77 -1.24 44.91
N ARG A 703 -19.89 -0.23 44.81
CA ARG A 703 -18.69 -0.27 43.96
C ARG A 703 -17.56 -1.09 44.59
N LEU A 704 -17.27 -0.88 45.88
CA LEU A 704 -16.14 -1.54 46.55
C LEU A 704 -16.43 -2.98 46.97
N GLN A 705 -17.66 -3.31 47.41
CA GLN A 705 -17.99 -4.66 47.87
C GLN A 705 -17.92 -5.70 46.73
N GLY A 706 -18.13 -5.28 45.48
CA GLY A 706 -17.91 -6.13 44.30
C GLY A 706 -16.45 -6.57 44.10
N LEU A 707 -15.50 -5.89 44.73
CA LEU A 707 -14.06 -6.20 44.69
C LEU A 707 -13.64 -7.14 45.83
N THR A 708 -14.42 -7.24 46.92
CA THR A 708 -14.12 -8.11 48.08
C THR A 708 -14.77 -9.50 47.99
N MET A 709 -15.54 -9.78 46.94
CA MET A 709 -16.26 -11.05 46.78
C MET A 709 -15.60 -12.00 45.77
N GLY A 710 -15.63 -13.30 46.08
CA GLY A 710 -15.12 -14.37 45.21
C GLY A 710 -13.64 -14.22 44.86
N ALA A 711 -13.27 -14.61 43.64
CA ALA A 711 -11.88 -14.54 43.17
C ALA A 711 -11.30 -13.10 43.13
N LYS A 712 -12.15 -12.06 42.99
CA LYS A 712 -11.70 -10.67 43.10
C LYS A 712 -11.28 -10.33 44.53
N GLY A 713 -12.04 -10.80 45.52
CA GLY A 713 -11.70 -10.67 46.94
C GLY A 713 -10.39 -11.38 47.28
N MET A 714 -10.25 -12.64 46.86
CA MET A 714 -9.01 -13.41 47.07
C MET A 714 -7.79 -12.76 46.41
N MET A 715 -7.98 -12.00 45.31
CA MET A 715 -6.91 -11.29 44.61
C MET A 715 -6.55 -9.93 45.23
N LEU A 716 -7.54 -9.13 45.67
CA LEU A 716 -7.38 -7.71 46.02
C LEU A 716 -7.55 -7.39 47.52
N ASP A 717 -8.32 -8.19 48.27
CA ASP A 717 -8.53 -8.01 49.71
C ASP A 717 -7.51 -8.83 50.52
N THR A 718 -6.25 -8.71 50.12
CA THR A 718 -5.13 -9.48 50.68
C THR A 718 -4.37 -8.64 51.71
N LYS A 719 -3.71 -9.28 52.68
CA LYS A 719 -2.89 -8.56 53.67
C LYS A 719 -1.50 -8.20 53.13
N ARG A 720 -1.00 -8.97 52.16
CA ARG A 720 0.31 -8.79 51.51
C ARG A 720 0.21 -9.12 50.01
N SER A 721 0.92 -8.33 49.24
CA SER A 721 1.04 -8.39 47.78
C SER A 721 2.15 -9.35 47.37
N ILE A 722 2.05 -9.83 46.14
CA ILE A 722 3.19 -10.35 45.37
C ILE A 722 4.36 -9.35 45.35
N ASP A 723 5.59 -9.85 45.21
CA ASP A 723 6.76 -8.98 45.15
C ASP A 723 6.99 -8.43 43.74
N PHE A 724 6.48 -7.23 43.47
CA PHE A 724 6.72 -6.51 42.23
C PHE A 724 8.21 -6.23 41.95
N VAL A 725 9.08 -6.18 42.97
CA VAL A 725 10.52 -5.99 42.77
C VAL A 725 11.15 -7.28 42.21
N ASP A 726 10.72 -8.46 42.65
CA ASP A 726 11.17 -9.74 42.08
C ASP A 726 10.55 -9.99 40.67
N LEU A 727 9.28 -9.64 40.46
CA LEU A 727 8.63 -9.77 39.14
C LEU A 727 9.37 -9.02 38.02
N LEU A 728 10.01 -7.88 38.32
CA LEU A 728 10.77 -7.06 37.34
C LEU A 728 12.05 -7.73 36.81
N ASP A 729 12.54 -8.81 37.43
CA ASP A 729 13.65 -9.61 36.90
C ASP A 729 13.18 -10.78 36.01
N ARG A 730 11.86 -10.97 35.86
CA ARG A 730 11.25 -12.15 35.22
C ARG A 730 10.51 -11.79 33.93
N LYS A 731 9.96 -12.83 33.30
CA LYS A 731 9.02 -12.74 32.19
C LYS A 731 7.63 -13.01 32.74
N VAL A 732 6.76 -12.01 32.73
CA VAL A 732 5.47 -12.03 33.42
C VAL A 732 4.35 -11.70 32.44
N VAL A 733 3.23 -12.40 32.56
CA VAL A 733 1.99 -12.11 31.83
C VAL A 733 0.84 -12.03 32.84
N LEU A 734 0.08 -10.94 32.82
CA LEU A 734 -1.11 -10.74 33.63
C LEU A 734 -2.34 -10.79 32.71
N GLU A 735 -3.07 -11.90 32.75
CA GLU A 735 -4.29 -12.13 31.97
C GLU A 735 -5.51 -11.67 32.77
N LEU A 736 -6.28 -10.71 32.26
CA LEU A 736 -7.50 -10.22 32.93
C LEU A 736 -8.79 -10.65 32.21
N GLU A 737 -8.75 -11.64 31.32
CA GLU A 737 -9.92 -12.09 30.52
C GLU A 737 -11.17 -12.32 31.40
N GLU A 738 -11.00 -13.05 32.50
CA GLU A 738 -12.05 -13.49 33.43
C GLU A 738 -12.71 -12.36 34.23
N ILE A 739 -12.08 -11.19 34.34
CA ILE A 739 -12.71 -9.98 34.88
C ILE A 739 -13.69 -9.44 33.82
N ARG A 740 -15.01 -9.52 34.05
CA ARG A 740 -15.99 -9.13 33.02
C ARG A 740 -16.21 -7.63 32.86
N SER A 741 -16.09 -6.85 33.94
CA SER A 741 -16.39 -5.41 33.91
C SER A 741 -15.22 -4.58 33.37
N GLY A 742 -15.50 -3.67 32.44
CA GLY A 742 -14.50 -2.76 31.89
C GLY A 742 -13.89 -1.81 32.93
N SER A 743 -14.71 -1.28 33.84
CA SER A 743 -14.26 -0.43 34.95
C SER A 743 -13.42 -1.19 35.97
N GLU A 744 -13.75 -2.45 36.26
CA GLU A 744 -12.95 -3.29 37.15
C GLU A 744 -11.57 -3.58 36.55
N LYS A 745 -11.47 -3.86 35.24
CA LYS A 745 -10.16 -3.99 34.56
C LYS A 745 -9.35 -2.69 34.64
N ALA A 746 -9.97 -1.53 34.43
CA ALA A 746 -9.30 -0.23 34.53
C ALA A 746 -8.76 0.02 35.95
N LEU A 747 -9.54 -0.30 36.99
CA LEU A 747 -9.13 -0.17 38.39
C LEU A 747 -7.95 -1.10 38.73
N ILE A 748 -8.06 -2.39 38.38
CA ILE A 748 -7.02 -3.39 38.62
C ILE A 748 -5.73 -2.98 37.91
N LEU A 749 -5.83 -2.52 36.66
CA LEU A 749 -4.71 -1.98 35.90
C LEU A 749 -4.06 -0.78 36.59
N GLY A 750 -4.85 0.17 37.12
CA GLY A 750 -4.35 1.30 37.91
C GLY A 750 -3.57 0.85 39.14
N PHE A 751 -4.08 -0.12 39.91
CA PHE A 751 -3.40 -0.66 41.09
C PHE A 751 -2.12 -1.44 40.74
N VAL A 752 -2.15 -2.25 39.68
CA VAL A 752 -0.97 -3.00 39.18
C VAL A 752 0.11 -2.03 38.72
N LEU A 753 -0.24 -1.04 37.87
CA LEU A 753 0.72 -0.05 37.40
C LEU A 753 1.29 0.77 38.56
N THR A 754 0.48 1.20 39.52
CA THR A 754 0.96 1.93 40.71
C THR A 754 2.10 1.18 41.41
N ASN A 755 1.91 -0.11 41.70
CA ASN A 755 2.95 -0.91 42.38
C ASN A 755 4.14 -1.21 41.48
N LEU A 756 3.92 -1.42 40.18
CA LEU A 756 4.97 -1.65 39.20
C LEU A 756 5.91 -0.43 39.07
N LEU A 757 5.35 0.78 38.96
CA LEU A 757 6.13 2.01 38.80
C LEU A 757 6.98 2.33 40.03
N GLU A 758 6.51 2.01 41.23
CA GLU A 758 7.27 2.18 42.47
C GLU A 758 8.36 1.11 42.63
N ALA A 759 8.09 -0.14 42.23
CA ALA A 759 9.10 -1.20 42.16
C ALA A 759 10.22 -0.88 41.15
N ILE A 760 9.88 -0.29 39.99
CA ILE A 760 10.84 0.19 38.99
C ILE A 760 11.78 1.25 39.59
N LYS A 761 11.25 2.19 40.38
CA LYS A 761 12.08 3.20 41.07
C LYS A 761 13.09 2.55 42.03
N ILE A 762 12.71 1.52 42.76
CA ILE A 762 13.62 0.74 43.63
C ILE A 762 14.69 0.04 42.79
N LYS A 763 14.28 -0.70 41.75
CA LYS A 763 15.20 -1.43 40.86
C LYS A 763 16.25 -0.51 40.26
N HIS A 764 15.84 0.65 39.76
CA HIS A 764 16.75 1.64 39.19
C HIS A 764 17.65 2.32 40.23
N GLN A 765 17.17 2.55 41.46
CA GLN A 765 18.01 3.04 42.55
C GLN A 765 19.14 2.05 42.89
N ASN A 766 18.80 0.75 42.96
CA ASN A 766 19.74 -0.33 43.24
C ASN A 766 20.68 -0.63 42.05
N ASN A 767 20.19 -0.52 40.81
CA ASN A 767 20.94 -0.77 39.59
C ASN A 767 20.55 0.24 38.48
N ARG A 768 21.42 1.23 38.23
CA ARG A 768 21.24 2.23 37.16
C ARG A 768 21.27 1.64 35.74
N GLY A 769 21.78 0.43 35.58
CA GLY A 769 21.77 -0.32 34.32
C GLY A 769 20.49 -1.15 34.09
N PHE A 770 19.51 -1.09 35.01
CA PHE A 770 18.24 -1.80 34.89
C PHE A 770 17.51 -1.46 33.57
N LYS A 771 16.92 -2.50 32.95
CA LYS A 771 16.13 -2.45 31.72
C LYS A 771 15.03 -3.50 31.80
N HIS A 772 13.79 -3.07 31.58
CA HIS A 772 12.59 -3.90 31.60
C HIS A 772 11.57 -3.34 30.57
N ILE A 773 10.65 -4.19 30.13
CA ILE A 773 9.57 -3.83 29.20
C ILE A 773 8.21 -4.08 29.84
N THR A 774 7.42 -3.03 30.07
CA THR A 774 5.99 -3.17 30.35
C THR A 774 5.21 -3.04 29.04
N LEU A 775 4.43 -4.07 28.70
CA LEU A 775 3.52 -4.06 27.56
C LEU A 775 2.08 -3.97 28.05
N LEU A 776 1.31 -3.04 27.50
CA LEU A 776 -0.09 -2.81 27.84
C LEU A 776 -0.99 -2.95 26.60
N GLU A 777 -1.74 -4.04 26.52
CA GLU A 777 -2.84 -4.21 25.56
C GLU A 777 -4.10 -3.44 26.01
N GLU A 778 -4.90 -2.96 25.05
CA GLU A 778 -6.14 -2.20 25.26
C GLU A 778 -5.99 -1.02 26.23
N ALA A 779 -4.89 -0.27 26.10
CA ALA A 779 -4.54 0.84 26.98
C ALA A 779 -5.62 1.92 27.10
N HIS A 780 -6.53 2.06 26.12
CA HIS A 780 -7.68 2.96 26.20
C HIS A 780 -8.63 2.67 27.37
N ARG A 781 -8.53 1.50 28.03
CA ARG A 781 -9.28 1.20 29.26
C ARG A 781 -8.91 2.11 30.43
N LEU A 782 -7.66 2.57 30.50
CA LEU A 782 -7.16 3.49 31.54
C LEU A 782 -6.75 4.86 30.97
N LEU A 783 -6.24 4.91 29.75
CA LEU A 783 -5.67 6.12 29.12
C LEU A 783 -6.65 6.75 28.10
N SER A 784 -7.95 6.64 28.36
CA SER A 784 -9.01 7.14 27.47
C SER A 784 -8.97 8.65 27.30
N LYS A 785 -9.08 9.13 26.07
CA LYS A 785 -9.27 10.54 25.74
C LYS A 785 -10.56 11.08 26.35
N TYR A 786 -10.45 12.18 27.09
CA TYR A 786 -11.60 12.92 27.63
C TYR A 786 -12.60 13.32 26.53
N GLN A 787 -13.88 13.06 26.76
CA GLN A 787 -14.99 13.47 25.90
C GLN A 787 -15.92 14.46 26.61
N PRO A 788 -16.59 15.37 25.88
CA PRO A 788 -17.60 16.25 26.47
C PRO A 788 -18.74 15.44 27.13
N GLY A 789 -18.79 15.45 28.47
CA GLY A 789 -19.70 14.65 29.26
C GLY A 789 -19.00 13.74 30.29
N ASP A 790 -17.71 13.45 30.11
CA ASP A 790 -16.88 12.82 31.14
C ASP A 790 -16.71 13.75 32.36
N SER A 791 -16.47 13.15 33.53
CA SER A 791 -16.13 13.92 34.74
C SER A 791 -14.75 14.57 34.65
N LEU A 792 -14.57 15.73 35.31
CA LEU A 792 -13.28 16.42 35.35
C LEU A 792 -12.22 15.60 36.13
N ASN A 793 -12.64 14.85 37.14
CA ASN A 793 -11.77 13.97 37.93
C ASN A 793 -11.18 12.85 37.06
N LYS A 794 -12.00 12.23 36.18
CA LYS A 794 -11.54 11.25 35.19
C LYS A 794 -10.51 11.83 34.22
N LYS A 795 -10.65 13.10 33.83
CA LYS A 795 -9.61 13.79 33.02
C LYS A 795 -8.29 13.90 33.79
N GLN A 796 -8.34 14.36 35.04
CA GLN A 796 -7.16 14.56 35.88
C GLN A 796 -6.44 13.24 36.21
N SER A 797 -7.18 12.16 36.46
CA SER A 797 -6.58 10.84 36.71
C SER A 797 -5.93 10.26 35.45
N VAL A 798 -6.55 10.38 34.27
CA VAL A 798 -5.92 10.02 32.98
C VAL A 798 -4.64 10.82 32.73
N GLU A 799 -4.65 12.14 33.00
CA GLU A 799 -3.46 12.99 32.88
C GLU A 799 -2.35 12.52 33.84
N THR A 800 -2.69 12.21 35.08
CA THR A 800 -1.75 11.67 36.09
C THR A 800 -1.07 10.39 35.59
N PHE A 801 -1.84 9.41 35.10
CA PHE A 801 -1.28 8.17 34.53
C PHE A 801 -0.45 8.41 33.26
N ALA A 802 -0.86 9.31 32.38
CA ALA A 802 -0.10 9.64 31.17
C ALA A 802 1.27 10.28 31.50
N ASP A 803 1.30 11.20 32.47
CA ASP A 803 2.53 11.86 32.91
C ASP A 803 3.49 10.87 33.58
N MET A 804 3.00 10.00 34.48
CA MET A 804 3.83 8.94 35.07
C MET A 804 4.43 8.00 34.03
N LEU A 805 3.64 7.59 33.03
CA LEU A 805 4.13 6.75 31.94
C LEU A 805 5.16 7.47 31.04
N ALA A 806 5.05 8.79 30.86
CA ALA A 806 6.07 9.58 30.17
C ALA A 806 7.37 9.76 31.01
N GLU A 807 7.26 9.73 32.34
CA GLU A 807 8.39 9.86 33.26
C GLU A 807 9.25 8.59 33.35
N VAL A 808 8.67 7.39 33.29
CA VAL A 808 9.36 6.15 33.71
C VAL A 808 10.54 5.73 32.84
N ARG A 809 10.66 6.26 31.62
CA ARG A 809 11.88 6.13 30.79
C ARG A 809 13.17 6.50 31.52
N LYS A 810 13.12 7.47 32.46
CA LYS A 810 14.30 7.91 33.23
C LYS A 810 14.80 6.85 34.22
N TYR A 811 14.01 5.81 34.46
CA TYR A 811 14.33 4.67 35.32
C TYR A 811 14.71 3.40 34.54
N GLY A 812 14.83 3.48 33.21
CA GLY A 812 15.17 2.33 32.36
C GLY A 812 13.99 1.50 31.88
N GLU A 813 12.76 1.97 32.13
CA GLU A 813 11.54 1.29 31.69
C GLU A 813 11.22 1.58 30.21
N SER A 814 11.03 0.52 29.43
CA SER A 814 10.40 0.58 28.12
C SER A 814 8.89 0.36 28.26
N LEU A 815 8.10 1.17 27.55
CA LEU A 815 6.65 0.95 27.47
C LEU A 815 6.29 0.57 26.04
N ILE A 816 5.54 -0.51 25.88
CA ILE A 816 4.91 -0.89 24.61
C ILE A 816 3.40 -0.77 24.81
N ILE A 817 2.80 0.24 24.19
CA ILE A 817 1.37 0.52 24.30
C ILE A 817 0.68 -0.01 23.05
N VAL A 818 -0.28 -0.91 23.23
CA VAL A 818 -0.96 -1.60 22.13
C VAL A 818 -2.46 -1.28 22.18
N ASP A 819 -3.01 -0.76 21.08
CA ASP A 819 -4.44 -0.47 21.00
C ASP A 819 -5.02 -0.65 19.60
N GLN A 820 -6.31 -0.93 19.51
CA GLN A 820 -7.04 -1.09 18.26
C GLN A 820 -7.58 0.23 17.70
N ILE A 821 -7.83 1.23 18.56
CA ILE A 821 -8.51 2.48 18.22
C ILE A 821 -7.68 3.66 18.75
N PRO A 822 -6.63 4.10 18.03
CA PRO A 822 -5.73 5.16 18.51
C PRO A 822 -6.45 6.48 18.83
N GLY A 823 -7.55 6.80 18.14
CA GLY A 823 -8.37 7.99 18.40
C GLY A 823 -9.05 8.01 19.78
N LYS A 824 -9.18 6.85 20.45
CA LYS A 824 -9.68 6.74 21.83
C LYS A 824 -8.62 7.02 22.90
N LEU A 825 -7.32 7.04 22.57
CA LEU A 825 -6.27 7.32 23.53
C LEU A 825 -6.05 8.81 23.73
N THR A 826 -5.63 9.19 24.94
CA THR A 826 -5.18 10.57 25.21
C THR A 826 -4.01 10.94 24.27
N PRO A 827 -4.01 12.14 23.65
CA PRO A 827 -2.99 12.53 22.68
C PRO A 827 -1.55 12.45 23.18
N GLU A 828 -1.33 12.61 24.50
CA GLU A 828 0.02 12.56 25.09
C GLU A 828 0.67 11.17 24.95
N VAL A 829 -0.11 10.08 24.95
CA VAL A 829 0.39 8.72 24.70
C VAL A 829 0.92 8.57 23.27
N LEU A 830 0.20 9.13 22.29
CA LEU A 830 0.61 9.08 20.88
C LEU A 830 1.81 10.00 20.59
N LYS A 831 1.99 11.09 21.34
CA LYS A 831 3.14 12.00 21.23
C LYS A 831 4.40 11.48 21.91
N ASN A 832 4.26 10.93 23.13
CA ASN A 832 5.41 10.54 23.97
C ASN A 832 6.02 9.19 23.60
N THR A 833 5.37 8.42 22.73
CA THR A 833 5.95 7.21 22.11
C THR A 833 6.84 7.57 20.93
N ASN A 834 8.04 7.01 20.87
CA ASN A 834 9.01 7.29 19.79
C ASN A 834 8.79 6.43 18.56
N THR A 835 8.67 5.11 18.78
CA THR A 835 8.47 4.15 17.71
C THR A 835 6.96 3.96 17.50
N LYS A 836 6.48 4.01 16.26
CA LYS A 836 5.10 3.66 15.90
C LYS A 836 5.10 2.50 14.92
N ILE A 837 4.28 1.49 15.18
CA ILE A 837 4.05 0.35 14.28
C ILE A 837 2.54 0.28 13.99
N VAL A 838 2.16 0.57 12.76
CA VAL A 838 0.76 0.68 12.33
C VAL A 838 0.45 -0.44 11.37
N HIS A 839 -0.23 -1.46 11.86
CA HIS A 839 -0.91 -2.46 11.05
C HIS A 839 -2.22 -1.88 10.48
N LYS A 840 -2.93 -2.67 9.68
CA LYS A 840 -4.19 -2.30 9.00
C LYS A 840 -5.18 -1.57 9.92
N ILE A 841 -5.62 -0.36 9.52
CA ILE A 841 -6.69 0.42 10.18
C ILE A 841 -7.67 1.02 9.15
N PHE A 842 -8.95 1.10 9.52
CA PHE A 842 -10.01 1.54 8.61
C PHE A 842 -10.55 2.95 8.89
N ALA A 843 -10.77 3.30 10.17
CA ALA A 843 -11.48 4.52 10.54
C ALA A 843 -10.64 5.79 10.24
N GLN A 844 -11.30 6.83 9.74
CA GLN A 844 -10.63 8.04 9.24
C GLN A 844 -9.98 8.85 10.37
N ASP A 845 -10.67 8.98 11.50
CA ASP A 845 -10.18 9.64 12.71
C ASP A 845 -8.99 8.92 13.32
N ASP A 846 -8.99 7.57 13.32
CA ASP A 846 -7.83 6.77 13.70
C ASP A 846 -6.63 6.99 12.75
N LYS A 847 -6.87 6.97 11.43
CA LYS A 847 -5.85 7.23 10.39
C LYS A 847 -5.22 8.61 10.53
N GLU A 848 -6.03 9.64 10.78
CA GLU A 848 -5.56 11.01 11.02
C GLU A 848 -4.78 11.11 12.33
N ALA A 849 -5.31 10.55 13.43
CA ALA A 849 -4.68 10.59 14.74
C ALA A 849 -3.27 9.98 14.71
N ILE A 850 -3.09 8.80 14.09
CA ILE A 850 -1.78 8.15 14.03
C ILE A 850 -0.89 8.72 12.92
N GLY A 851 -1.43 8.94 11.72
CA GLY A 851 -0.65 9.37 10.54
C GLY A 851 -0.02 10.74 10.71
N ASN A 852 -0.68 11.65 11.42
CA ASN A 852 -0.12 12.97 11.75
C ASN A 852 1.11 12.87 12.70
N THR A 853 1.22 11.81 13.52
CA THR A 853 2.40 11.59 14.38
C THR A 853 3.58 10.89 13.68
N MET A 854 3.36 10.43 12.44
CA MET A 854 4.35 9.71 11.61
C MET A 854 4.72 10.46 10.34
N VAL A 855 4.21 11.69 10.16
CA VAL A 855 4.42 12.55 8.98
C VAL A 855 4.00 11.87 7.67
N LEU A 856 2.87 11.15 7.70
CA LEU A 856 2.31 10.51 6.50
C LEU A 856 1.59 11.53 5.61
N SER A 857 1.70 11.36 4.29
CA SER A 857 0.83 12.05 3.33
C SER A 857 -0.61 11.53 3.39
N ASP A 858 -1.58 12.26 2.84
CA ASP A 858 -2.98 11.81 2.86
C ASP A 858 -3.20 10.55 2.00
N GLU A 859 -2.45 10.41 0.89
CA GLU A 859 -2.36 9.16 0.10
C GLU A 859 -1.87 7.99 1.00
N GLN A 860 -0.80 8.18 1.78
CA GLN A 860 -0.27 7.17 2.71
C GLN A 860 -1.22 6.85 3.88
N LYS A 861 -1.94 7.84 4.42
CA LYS A 861 -2.97 7.64 5.46
C LYS A 861 -4.13 6.79 4.91
N ASN A 862 -4.58 7.09 3.70
CA ASN A 862 -5.65 6.35 3.05
C ASN A 862 -5.24 4.88 2.83
N PHE A 863 -4.01 4.64 2.37
CA PHE A 863 -3.43 3.31 2.16
C PHE A 863 -3.35 2.43 3.43
N LEU A 864 -3.46 2.97 4.65
CA LEU A 864 -3.47 2.17 5.89
C LEU A 864 -4.63 1.14 5.95
N SER A 865 -5.70 1.32 5.17
CA SER A 865 -6.77 0.31 5.02
C SER A 865 -6.49 -0.76 3.96
N HIS A 866 -5.41 -0.64 3.19
CA HIS A 866 -5.01 -1.58 2.13
C HIS A 866 -3.83 -2.48 2.54
N LEU A 867 -3.28 -2.30 3.75
CA LEU A 867 -2.27 -3.19 4.33
C LEU A 867 -2.77 -4.65 4.43
N ASP A 868 -1.91 -5.60 4.08
CA ASP A 868 -2.12 -7.03 4.30
C ASP A 868 -1.90 -7.42 5.78
N VAL A 869 -2.35 -8.62 6.16
CA VAL A 869 -2.08 -9.18 7.50
C VAL A 869 -0.56 -9.36 7.68
N GLY A 870 -0.05 -8.87 8.82
CA GLY A 870 1.38 -8.86 9.12
C GLY A 870 2.18 -7.79 8.38
N ARG A 871 1.56 -6.96 7.53
CA ARG A 871 2.23 -5.78 6.94
C ARG A 871 1.92 -4.54 7.78
N ALA A 872 2.96 -3.84 8.17
CA ALA A 872 2.86 -2.63 8.99
C ALA A 872 3.62 -1.47 8.37
N ILE A 873 3.17 -0.25 8.66
CA ILE A 873 3.97 0.97 8.49
C ILE A 873 4.72 1.23 9.79
N VAL A 874 6.05 1.26 9.71
CA VAL A 874 6.95 1.44 10.85
C VAL A 874 7.62 2.81 10.76
N PHE A 875 7.58 3.57 11.86
CA PHE A 875 8.31 4.82 12.01
C PHE A 875 9.05 4.82 13.35
N THR A 876 10.27 5.35 13.36
CA THR A 876 11.01 5.65 14.59
C THR A 876 11.83 6.93 14.38
N GLN A 877 11.99 7.73 15.44
CA GLN A 877 12.73 8.98 15.35
C GLN A 877 14.19 8.72 14.91
N GLY A 878 14.62 9.44 13.88
CA GLY A 878 15.93 9.24 13.23
C GLY A 878 15.80 8.64 11.83
N TRP A 879 14.67 8.01 11.48
CA TRP A 879 14.38 7.66 10.09
C TRP A 879 13.80 8.87 9.32
N PRO A 880 14.15 9.05 8.03
CA PRO A 880 13.70 10.21 7.24
C PRO A 880 12.24 10.12 6.80
N LYS A 881 11.69 8.91 6.71
CA LYS A 881 10.30 8.60 6.35
C LYS A 881 9.87 7.32 7.07
N ALA A 882 8.57 7.11 7.23
CA ALA A 882 8.02 5.81 7.64
C ALA A 882 8.28 4.76 6.54
N LEU A 883 8.56 3.52 6.93
CA LEU A 883 8.81 2.38 6.04
C LEU A 883 7.59 1.45 6.01
N GLN A 884 7.40 0.75 4.89
CA GLN A 884 6.49 -0.39 4.82
C GLN A 884 7.28 -1.67 5.12
N VAL A 885 6.83 -2.47 6.08
CA VAL A 885 7.56 -3.66 6.58
C VAL A 885 6.63 -4.87 6.63
N GLN A 886 7.09 -6.00 6.09
CA GLN A 886 6.46 -7.30 6.29
C GLN A 886 7.04 -7.91 7.56
N MET A 887 6.23 -7.97 8.62
CA MET A 887 6.68 -8.41 9.94
C MET A 887 6.99 -9.91 9.94
N LYS A 888 8.08 -10.30 10.62
CA LYS A 888 8.54 -11.68 10.71
C LYS A 888 7.82 -12.39 11.86
N GLN A 889 7.11 -13.47 11.53
CA GLN A 889 6.41 -14.30 12.50
C GLN A 889 7.36 -15.32 13.14
N MET A 890 7.44 -15.32 14.47
CA MET A 890 8.18 -16.31 15.27
C MET A 890 7.27 -17.32 15.98
N THR A 891 6.04 -16.91 16.28
CA THR A 891 5.03 -17.66 17.05
C THR A 891 3.75 -17.79 16.23
N ASN A 892 3.07 -18.93 16.33
CA ASN A 892 1.77 -19.12 15.67
C ASN A 892 0.61 -18.84 16.63
N THR A 893 0.09 -17.61 16.62
CA THR A 893 -1.06 -17.19 17.43
C THR A 893 -2.41 -17.69 16.91
N THR A 894 -2.47 -18.37 15.76
CA THR A 894 -3.70 -18.98 15.21
C THR A 894 -3.68 -20.52 15.25
N GLY A 895 -2.62 -21.10 15.81
CA GLY A 895 -2.37 -22.54 15.83
C GLY A 895 -2.76 -23.25 17.12
N THR A 896 -3.14 -24.51 16.96
CA THR A 896 -3.57 -25.55 17.92
C THR A 896 -2.74 -25.82 19.19
N GLU A 897 -1.67 -25.08 19.47
CA GLU A 897 -0.83 -25.31 20.64
C GLU A 897 -1.40 -24.64 21.90
N PHE A 898 -2.30 -25.34 22.58
CA PHE A 898 -2.83 -24.92 23.87
C PHE A 898 -1.78 -25.14 24.98
N VAL A 899 -1.57 -24.14 25.84
CA VAL A 899 -0.85 -24.31 27.11
C VAL A 899 -1.88 -24.65 28.17
N ASN A 900 -1.74 -25.82 28.80
CA ASN A 900 -2.70 -26.31 29.78
C ASN A 900 -2.69 -25.42 31.04
N ASP A 901 -3.87 -25.13 31.58
CA ASP A 901 -4.05 -24.41 32.85
C ASP A 901 -3.27 -25.09 34.01
N ASP A 902 -3.12 -26.42 34.00
CA ASP A 902 -2.33 -27.16 35.00
C ASP A 902 -0.83 -26.83 34.95
N GLU A 903 -0.26 -26.61 33.75
CA GLU A 903 1.15 -26.23 33.58
C GLU A 903 1.40 -24.84 34.18
N LEU A 904 0.50 -23.89 33.88
CA LEU A 904 0.54 -22.52 34.42
C LEU A 904 0.39 -22.52 35.94
N ARG A 905 -0.55 -23.32 36.46
CA ARG A 905 -0.78 -23.50 37.90
C ARG A 905 0.48 -24.01 38.58
N HIS A 906 1.14 -25.05 38.04
CA HIS A 906 2.34 -25.62 38.64
C HIS A 906 3.45 -24.56 38.78
N ILE A 907 3.74 -23.80 37.71
CA ILE A 907 4.78 -22.77 37.70
C ILE A 907 4.48 -21.67 38.73
N VAL A 908 3.25 -21.15 38.78
CA VAL A 908 2.88 -20.07 39.70
C VAL A 908 2.77 -20.55 41.16
N MET A 909 2.35 -21.79 41.40
CA MET A 909 2.36 -22.38 42.75
C MET A 909 3.77 -22.60 43.27
N GLU A 910 4.70 -23.07 42.42
CA GLU A 910 6.12 -23.20 42.78
C GLU A 910 6.75 -21.83 43.11
N TYR A 911 6.42 -20.78 42.36
CA TYR A 911 6.82 -19.42 42.67
C TYR A 911 6.34 -18.95 44.06
N TYR A 912 5.06 -19.12 44.38
CA TYR A 912 4.56 -18.74 45.70
C TYR A 912 5.09 -19.63 46.83
N ARG A 913 5.37 -20.92 46.55
CA ARG A 913 6.05 -21.83 47.49
C ARG A 913 7.43 -21.32 47.86
N GLN A 914 8.17 -20.74 46.92
CA GLN A 914 9.47 -20.09 47.18
C GLN A 914 9.30 -18.79 47.98
N MET A 915 8.25 -18.02 47.71
CA MET A 915 7.93 -16.75 48.38
C MET A 915 7.14 -16.89 49.70
N TYR A 916 7.00 -18.10 50.25
CA TYR A 916 6.11 -18.40 51.39
C TYR A 916 6.36 -17.52 52.63
N LYS A 917 7.61 -17.15 52.90
CA LYS A 917 8.00 -16.27 54.02
C LYS A 917 7.33 -14.90 54.00
N ARG A 918 7.00 -14.36 52.82
CA ARG A 918 6.35 -13.06 52.68
C ARG A 918 4.99 -12.98 53.36
N GLY A 919 4.33 -14.11 53.60
CA GLY A 919 3.03 -14.17 54.26
C GLY A 919 1.86 -13.75 53.36
N ILE A 920 2.01 -13.88 52.04
CA ILE A 920 0.93 -13.67 51.04
C ILE A 920 -0.26 -14.58 51.35
N PHE A 921 0.03 -15.84 51.72
CA PHE A 921 -0.93 -16.82 52.24
C PHE A 921 -0.70 -16.93 53.76
N PRO A 922 -1.51 -16.24 54.59
CA PRO A 922 -1.18 -16.06 56.00
C PRO A 922 -1.16 -17.36 56.78
N GLY A 923 -0.09 -17.58 57.56
CA GLY A 923 0.17 -18.78 58.36
C GLY A 923 1.36 -19.60 57.84
N LEU A 924 1.69 -19.53 56.55
CA LEU A 924 2.83 -20.27 55.98
C LEU A 924 4.19 -19.66 56.37
N GLU A 925 4.26 -18.35 56.59
CA GLU A 925 5.50 -17.61 56.90
C GLU A 925 6.26 -18.15 58.14
N ILE A 926 5.55 -18.87 59.00
CA ILE A 926 6.03 -19.42 60.27
C ILE A 926 6.87 -20.68 60.07
N LEU A 927 6.64 -21.44 59.00
CA LEU A 927 7.34 -22.69 58.71
C LEU A 927 8.85 -22.43 58.67
N GLN A 928 9.64 -23.22 59.41
CA GLN A 928 11.09 -22.99 59.51
C GLN A 928 11.80 -23.27 58.18
N GLU A 929 11.30 -24.27 57.45
CA GLU A 929 11.79 -24.68 56.14
C GLU A 929 10.70 -24.47 55.08
N GLN A 930 11.11 -24.44 53.81
CA GLN A 930 10.18 -24.29 52.69
C GLN A 930 9.29 -25.53 52.58
N PRO A 931 7.95 -25.40 52.55
CA PRO A 931 7.05 -26.56 52.42
C PRO A 931 7.29 -27.30 51.09
N SER A 932 6.97 -28.58 51.04
CA SER A 932 6.90 -29.32 49.76
C SER A 932 5.79 -28.73 48.87
N LEU A 933 5.85 -28.97 47.55
CA LEU A 933 4.81 -28.48 46.65
C LEU A 933 3.44 -29.10 46.99
N GLU A 934 3.42 -30.39 47.38
CA GLU A 934 2.22 -31.09 47.84
C GLU A 934 1.62 -30.40 49.09
N GLN A 935 2.42 -30.18 50.14
CA GLN A 935 1.99 -29.50 51.37
C GLN A 935 1.48 -28.07 51.10
N PHE A 936 2.11 -27.36 50.16
CA PHE A 936 1.72 -26.02 49.77
C PHE A 936 0.39 -25.99 48.99
N LEU A 937 0.20 -26.95 48.08
CA LEU A 937 -1.05 -27.12 47.33
C LEU A 937 -2.21 -27.54 48.24
N GLU A 938 -1.98 -28.47 49.17
CA GLU A 938 -2.93 -28.86 50.22
C GLU A 938 -3.35 -27.63 51.04
N TYR A 939 -2.39 -26.85 51.54
CA TYR A 939 -2.67 -25.62 52.30
C TYR A 939 -3.63 -24.68 51.52
N ILE A 940 -3.31 -24.40 50.25
CA ILE A 940 -4.12 -23.53 49.39
C ILE A 940 -5.50 -24.13 49.09
N GLN A 941 -5.64 -25.46 49.06
CA GLN A 941 -6.92 -26.13 48.82
C GLN A 941 -7.84 -26.10 50.05
N TYR A 942 -7.30 -26.24 51.27
CA TYR A 942 -8.10 -26.32 52.50
C TYR A 942 -8.50 -24.95 53.08
N ILE A 943 -7.64 -23.93 52.94
CA ILE A 943 -7.77 -22.60 53.59
C ILE A 943 -8.39 -21.44 52.75
N PRO A 944 -8.87 -21.57 51.50
CA PRO A 944 -9.22 -20.41 50.67
C PRO A 944 -10.53 -19.71 51.05
N ASP A 945 -11.29 -20.26 52.01
CA ASP A 945 -12.65 -19.82 52.30
C ASP A 945 -12.71 -18.95 53.57
N SER A 946 -13.11 -17.69 53.39
CA SER A 946 -13.29 -16.72 54.47
C SER A 946 -14.35 -17.13 55.50
N SER A 947 -15.24 -18.08 55.15
CA SER A 947 -16.20 -18.66 56.09
C SER A 947 -15.53 -19.23 57.34
N LEU A 948 -14.39 -19.92 57.24
CA LEU A 948 -13.75 -20.62 58.37
C LEU A 948 -13.47 -19.68 59.56
N VAL A 949 -13.08 -18.44 59.29
CA VAL A 949 -12.77 -17.41 60.30
C VAL A 949 -14.05 -16.85 60.94
N ASP A 950 -15.11 -16.67 60.16
CA ASP A 950 -16.38 -16.15 60.66
C ASP A 950 -17.27 -17.24 61.27
N ASP A 951 -17.22 -18.48 60.80
CA ASP A 951 -17.84 -19.65 61.40
C ASP A 951 -17.22 -19.93 62.76
N PHE A 952 -15.89 -19.87 62.86
CA PHE A 952 -15.19 -19.84 64.14
C PHE A 952 -15.71 -18.69 65.02
N ARG A 953 -15.65 -17.44 64.55
CA ARG A 953 -16.11 -16.27 65.35
C ARG A 953 -17.57 -16.37 65.79
N ASN A 954 -18.44 -17.01 65.02
CA ASN A 954 -19.87 -17.12 65.30
C ASN A 954 -20.29 -18.53 65.79
N PHE A 955 -19.34 -19.39 66.15
CA PHE A 955 -19.55 -20.80 66.55
C PHE A 955 -20.59 -20.99 67.67
N TYR A 956 -20.70 -20.05 68.61
CA TYR A 956 -21.72 -20.06 69.68
C TYR A 956 -22.84 -19.03 69.47
N ARG A 957 -22.94 -18.45 68.26
CA ARG A 957 -23.91 -17.41 67.89
C ARG A 957 -24.97 -17.90 66.92
N PHE A 958 -24.60 -18.75 65.96
CA PHE A 958 -25.49 -19.31 64.95
C PHE A 958 -25.22 -20.81 64.82
N ASP A 959 -26.25 -21.64 64.85
CA ASP A 959 -26.09 -23.10 64.75
C ASP A 959 -25.56 -23.54 63.38
N ASP A 960 -25.90 -22.82 62.31
CA ASP A 960 -25.38 -23.05 60.96
C ASP A 960 -23.84 -22.91 60.92
N ALA A 961 -23.31 -21.84 61.53
CA ALA A 961 -21.86 -21.59 61.66
C ALA A 961 -21.16 -22.68 62.49
N ARG A 962 -21.82 -23.15 63.56
CA ARG A 962 -21.32 -24.27 64.37
C ARG A 962 -21.23 -25.55 63.55
N HIS A 963 -22.29 -25.88 62.80
CA HIS A 963 -22.34 -27.06 61.95
C HIS A 963 -21.29 -27.00 60.84
N ALA A 964 -21.19 -25.88 60.11
CA ALA A 964 -20.20 -25.66 59.06
C ALA A 964 -18.76 -25.83 59.58
N PHE A 965 -18.44 -25.20 60.72
CA PHE A 965 -17.12 -25.37 61.35
C PHE A 965 -16.85 -26.83 61.72
N MET A 966 -17.79 -27.51 62.38
CA MET A 966 -17.60 -28.91 62.80
C MET A 966 -17.49 -29.90 61.63
N GLU A 967 -18.27 -29.72 60.55
CA GLU A 967 -18.12 -30.56 59.35
C GLU A 967 -16.77 -30.35 58.68
N ARG A 968 -16.30 -29.10 58.61
CA ARG A 968 -15.01 -28.77 58.02
C ARG A 968 -13.85 -29.33 58.83
N MET A 969 -13.92 -29.23 60.17
CA MET A 969 -12.92 -29.87 61.03
C MET A 969 -12.92 -31.41 60.88
N LYS A 970 -14.06 -32.07 60.65
CA LYS A 970 -14.11 -33.52 60.39
C LYS A 970 -13.46 -33.96 59.07
N GLN A 971 -13.22 -33.04 58.13
CA GLN A 971 -12.48 -33.32 56.89
C GLN A 971 -10.96 -33.27 57.09
N ILE A 972 -10.49 -32.80 58.25
CA ILE A 972 -9.09 -32.70 58.65
C ILE A 972 -8.69 -34.00 59.34
N SER A 973 -7.71 -34.71 58.78
CA SER A 973 -7.36 -36.07 59.18
C SER A 973 -5.95 -36.24 59.74
N SER A 974 -5.01 -35.35 59.42
CA SER A 974 -3.63 -35.38 59.95
C SER A 974 -3.36 -34.29 60.99
N GLU A 975 -2.40 -34.54 61.89
CA GLU A 975 -1.91 -33.53 62.85
C GLU A 975 -1.31 -32.30 62.14
N ALA A 976 -0.72 -32.49 60.95
CA ALA A 976 -0.17 -31.41 60.13
C ALA A 976 -1.27 -30.45 59.62
N GLU A 977 -2.38 -30.99 59.11
CA GLU A 977 -3.53 -30.18 58.69
C GLU A 977 -4.19 -29.44 59.88
N GLN A 978 -4.20 -30.06 61.08
CA GLN A 978 -4.69 -29.40 62.30
C GLN A 978 -3.80 -28.23 62.71
N GLU A 979 -2.47 -28.39 62.70
CA GLU A 979 -1.56 -27.26 62.97
C GLU A 979 -1.70 -26.16 61.93
N ILE A 980 -1.85 -26.52 60.64
CA ILE A 980 -2.13 -25.59 59.54
C ILE A 980 -3.36 -24.71 59.83
N VAL A 981 -4.49 -25.30 60.26
CA VAL A 981 -5.71 -24.54 60.59
C VAL A 981 -5.56 -23.72 61.88
N VAL A 982 -4.87 -24.24 62.90
CA VAL A 982 -4.51 -23.49 64.11
C VAL A 982 -3.73 -22.23 63.75
N GLN A 983 -2.70 -22.35 62.91
CA GLN A 983 -1.85 -21.23 62.51
C GLN A 983 -2.61 -20.19 61.69
N TYR A 984 -3.43 -20.62 60.72
CA TYR A 984 -4.27 -19.72 59.93
C TYR A 984 -5.27 -18.93 60.77
N LEU A 985 -6.00 -19.59 61.68
CA LEU A 985 -6.93 -18.93 62.59
C LEU A 985 -6.22 -17.95 63.53
N LEU A 986 -5.05 -18.32 64.08
CA LEU A 986 -4.22 -17.43 64.89
C LEU A 986 -3.83 -16.15 64.15
N HIS A 987 -3.43 -16.26 62.89
CA HIS A 987 -2.94 -15.15 62.06
C HIS A 987 -4.09 -14.30 61.48
N SER A 988 -5.26 -14.89 61.32
CA SER A 988 -6.49 -14.22 60.89
C SER A 988 -7.19 -13.46 62.01
N LEU A 989 -7.13 -13.95 63.26
CA LEU A 989 -7.95 -13.44 64.36
C LEU A 989 -7.23 -12.60 65.41
N TYR A 990 -5.94 -12.88 65.69
CA TYR A 990 -5.25 -12.31 66.85
C TYR A 990 -4.00 -11.50 66.45
N PRO A 991 -3.76 -10.36 67.13
CA PRO A 991 -2.51 -9.60 66.97
C PRO A 991 -1.33 -10.40 67.54
N VAL A 992 -0.13 -10.12 67.02
CA VAL A 992 1.09 -10.93 67.20
C VAL A 992 1.41 -11.19 68.67
N ASP A 993 1.29 -10.16 69.51
CA ASP A 993 1.52 -10.17 70.96
C ASP A 993 0.62 -11.17 71.72
N MET A 994 -0.55 -11.50 71.16
CA MET A 994 -1.50 -12.45 71.75
C MET A 994 -1.42 -13.86 71.16
N ARG A 995 -0.72 -14.08 70.04
CA ARG A 995 -0.78 -15.37 69.30
C ARG A 995 -0.32 -16.55 70.15
N GLU A 996 0.85 -16.46 70.78
CA GLU A 996 1.36 -17.52 71.68
C GLU A 996 0.38 -17.86 72.81
N GLN A 997 -0.18 -16.84 73.47
CA GLN A 997 -1.14 -17.03 74.56
C GLN A 997 -2.49 -17.61 74.12
N ARG A 998 -2.82 -17.54 72.83
CA ARG A 998 -4.04 -18.10 72.22
C ARG A 998 -3.77 -19.45 71.55
N LYS A 999 -2.54 -19.76 71.09
CA LYS A 999 -2.21 -21.01 70.37
C LYS A 999 -2.62 -22.24 71.15
N ALA A 1000 -2.16 -22.38 72.40
CA ALA A 1000 -2.50 -23.52 73.25
C ALA A 1000 -4.02 -23.70 73.44
N LYS A 1001 -4.78 -22.61 73.56
CA LYS A 1001 -6.25 -22.61 73.78
C LYS A 1001 -7.02 -22.89 72.49
N LEU A 1002 -6.44 -22.51 71.34
CA LEU A 1002 -7.01 -22.78 70.02
C LEU A 1002 -6.81 -24.25 69.63
N VAL A 1003 -5.63 -24.83 69.95
CA VAL A 1003 -5.38 -26.27 69.86
C VAL A 1003 -6.37 -27.01 70.76
N GLU A 1004 -6.49 -26.63 72.04
CA GLU A 1004 -7.46 -27.23 72.98
C GLU A 1004 -8.91 -27.22 72.44
N PHE A 1005 -9.35 -26.09 71.87
CA PHE A 1005 -10.66 -25.97 71.25
C PHE A 1005 -10.82 -26.88 70.02
N ILE A 1006 -9.82 -26.94 69.14
CA ILE A 1006 -9.84 -27.78 67.95
C ILE A 1006 -9.85 -29.27 68.32
N THR A 1007 -9.10 -29.68 69.33
CA THR A 1007 -9.16 -31.04 69.88
C THR A 1007 -10.55 -31.35 70.44
N ASP A 1008 -11.12 -30.48 71.29
CA ASP A 1008 -12.48 -30.69 71.83
C ASP A 1008 -13.55 -30.75 70.71
N VAL A 1009 -13.41 -29.98 69.62
CA VAL A 1009 -14.27 -30.06 68.42
C VAL A 1009 -14.18 -31.42 67.70
N LEU A 1010 -12.99 -32.01 67.64
CA LEU A 1010 -12.74 -33.26 66.91
C LEU A 1010 -13.07 -34.51 67.74
N SER A 1011 -12.77 -34.52 69.05
CA SER A 1011 -12.85 -35.73 69.87
C SER A 1011 -13.95 -35.73 70.95
N GLU A 1012 -14.39 -34.57 71.46
CA GLU A 1012 -15.28 -34.52 72.65
C GLU A 1012 -16.38 -33.44 72.56
N PRO A 1013 -17.45 -33.66 71.76
CA PRO A 1013 -18.51 -32.68 71.53
C PRO A 1013 -19.27 -32.23 72.80
N GLU A 1014 -19.30 -33.04 73.85
CA GLU A 1014 -19.96 -32.72 75.12
C GLU A 1014 -19.19 -31.66 75.92
N ARG A 1015 -17.84 -31.68 75.89
CA ARG A 1015 -17.00 -30.67 76.56
C ARG A 1015 -17.16 -29.26 75.98
N LEU A 1016 -17.59 -29.14 74.72
CA LEU A 1016 -17.78 -27.84 74.07
C LEU A 1016 -18.87 -26.97 74.71
N GLU A 1017 -19.92 -27.56 75.30
CA GLU A 1017 -20.92 -26.78 76.04
C GLU A 1017 -20.44 -26.44 77.45
N GLU A 1018 -19.76 -27.36 78.14
CA GLU A 1018 -19.18 -27.11 79.47
C GLU A 1018 -18.14 -25.97 79.43
N LYS A 1019 -17.25 -25.97 78.44
CA LYS A 1019 -16.21 -24.95 78.25
C LYS A 1019 -16.67 -23.71 77.47
N LYS A 1020 -17.96 -23.57 77.14
CA LYS A 1020 -18.48 -22.46 76.31
C LYS A 1020 -18.09 -21.07 76.81
N LEU A 1021 -18.21 -20.82 78.12
CA LEU A 1021 -17.83 -19.54 78.72
C LEU A 1021 -16.31 -19.37 78.83
N TYR A 1022 -15.55 -20.47 78.95
CA TYR A 1022 -14.10 -20.46 78.87
C TYR A 1022 -13.67 -20.02 77.47
N TYR A 1023 -14.10 -20.72 76.41
CA TYR A 1023 -13.75 -20.38 75.02
C TYR A 1023 -14.27 -19.02 74.57
N PHE A 1024 -15.43 -18.56 75.04
CA PHE A 1024 -15.88 -17.17 74.83
C PHE A 1024 -14.82 -16.14 75.30
N ASN A 1025 -14.40 -16.23 76.57
CA ASN A 1025 -13.41 -15.31 77.14
C ASN A 1025 -11.99 -15.53 76.56
N HIS A 1026 -11.67 -16.77 76.21
CA HIS A 1026 -10.31 -17.20 75.86
C HIS A 1026 -10.01 -17.20 74.35
N LEU A 1027 -11.03 -17.13 73.49
CA LEU A 1027 -10.88 -17.05 72.04
C LEU A 1027 -11.69 -15.90 71.41
N LYS A 1028 -12.47 -15.12 72.19
CA LYS A 1028 -13.33 -14.02 71.72
C LYS A 1028 -14.38 -14.45 70.68
N LEU A 1029 -14.88 -15.68 70.82
CA LEU A 1029 -16.06 -16.16 70.09
C LEU A 1029 -17.26 -15.25 70.40
N LYS A 1030 -18.21 -15.10 69.49
CA LYS A 1030 -19.46 -14.37 69.74
C LYS A 1030 -20.48 -15.32 70.34
N LEU A 1031 -21.15 -14.90 71.42
CA LEU A 1031 -22.32 -15.60 71.96
C LEU A 1031 -23.59 -15.13 71.26
N GLY A 1032 -24.55 -16.04 71.08
CA GLY A 1032 -25.92 -15.69 70.73
C GLY A 1032 -26.52 -14.74 71.78
N LYS A 1033 -27.41 -13.84 71.35
CA LYS A 1033 -28.26 -13.12 72.31
C LYS A 1033 -29.10 -14.18 73.02
N ARG A 1034 -29.15 -14.15 74.36
CA ARG A 1034 -30.19 -14.88 75.10
C ARG A 1034 -31.55 -14.41 74.57
N GLN A 1035 -32.39 -15.37 74.15
CA GLN A 1035 -33.83 -15.18 74.06
C GLN A 1035 -34.40 -15.03 75.48
#